data_AF-A0A4Z2CD16-F1
#
_entry.id   AF-A0A4Z2CD16-F1
#
_cell.length_a   1.000
_cell.length_b   1.000
_cell.length_c   1.000
_cell.angle_alpha   90.00
_cell.angle_beta   90.00
_cell.angle_gamma   90.00
#
_symmetry.space_group_name_H-M   'P 1'
#
loop_
_entity.id
_entity.type
_entity.pdbx_description
1 polymer ?
#
loop_
_entity_poly.entity_id
_entity_poly.type
_entity_poly.pdbx_seq_one_letter_code
_entity_poly.pdbx_strand_id
1 'polypeptide(L)'
;MMERAMEQLNVQLSRLTRSLRRARTIELPEDNETAVYTLMPMVMADQHRSVSELLLNSKFDVNYAFGRVKRSLLHIAANCGSVECLVLLLKRGANPNYQDISGCTPLHLAARNGQKKCMGRLLEYNADVNICNNEGLTAIHWLAVNGRTELLHDLVQHVSNVDVEDAMGQTALHVACQNGHKTTVLCLLDSGADINRPNVSGATPLYFACSHGQRDTAQILLSRGAKYVADKNGITPLDLCVQGGYGETCEILIQHHGRLFLTLIQMTQNDDIKENMLRQVLEHVSQQSHSHYQRILMGLAEVATTNGHKLLSLSSSYEAQMKSLLRIVRIFCHVFHLGPSPPNSGNDMGYNGNKTARNQVFKPLELLWHSLDEWLVLISTELDRNKQSPSSTSPPCSSSSEIASLLLKQREVDQSGSAGKLPLLLDPQIVMETEAYADVEDVISMTANRLSAVIQAFYMCCSCQMPQGMTSPWFIEFVCRHDEVLKCFVTRNPKIIFNHFHFLLECPELMSRFMHIIKGQPFKDRCEWFYEHLLASQPDSDMVHRPVNENDILLIHRESIFRSSCDMVSKSTNEKLKQGIAVRFHGEEGMGQGVVREWFDILSNEIINPDYALFTQSADGTTFQPNSNSSVNPDHLNYFRFAGQILGLALYHRQLVNIYFTRSFYKHILGIPVNYQDVSSIDPEYAKNLQWILDNDISDLGLELTFSVETDVFGAMEEVPLKPGGTSILVTQDNKAEYVQLVTELRMTRAIQPQINAFLQGFHTFIPASLIQLFDEYELELLLSGMPEIDVEDWCRNTEYTSGFGPQEPVVQWFWEVVKSLTQEECVLLLQFVTGSSRVPHGGFAYLMGGSGLQKFTVAAVPYIANLLPTSSTCINMLKLPEYPSLEVLKDRLLVALHCGSYGYTMA
;
A
#
# COMPACT_ATOMS: atom_id res chain seq x y z
N MET A 1 2.15 -1.02 60.36
CA MET A 1 3.00 0.12 59.94
C MET A 1 2.21 1.32 59.40
N MET A 2 0.95 1.15 58.98
CA MET A 2 0.13 2.23 58.38
C MET A 2 -0.45 3.22 59.41
N GLU A 3 -0.76 2.79 60.64
CA GLU A 3 -1.35 3.67 61.68
C GLU A 3 -0.43 4.80 62.15
N ARG A 4 0.87 4.54 62.33
CA ARG A 4 1.84 5.59 62.74
C ARG A 4 2.01 6.71 61.71
N ALA A 5 1.68 6.47 60.44
CA ALA A 5 1.67 7.51 59.41
C ALA A 5 0.43 8.41 59.51
N MET A 6 -0.74 7.84 59.82
CA MET A 6 -1.99 8.59 60.00
C MET A 6 -2.02 9.38 61.31
N GLU A 7 -1.39 8.91 62.39
CA GLU A 7 -1.24 9.70 63.62
C GLU A 7 -0.38 10.96 63.42
N GLN A 8 0.73 10.89 62.68
CA GLN A 8 1.54 12.08 62.38
C GLN A 8 0.79 13.08 61.50
N LEU A 9 0.00 12.62 60.52
CA LEU A 9 -0.84 13.48 59.68
C LEU A 9 -1.91 14.21 60.51
N ASN A 10 -2.58 13.50 61.43
CA ASN A 10 -3.59 14.09 62.32
C ASN A 10 -3.00 15.05 63.37
N VAL A 11 -1.77 14.82 63.85
CA VAL A 11 -1.06 15.77 64.73
C VAL A 11 -0.67 17.05 63.97
N GLN A 12 -0.35 16.97 62.67
CA GLN A 12 -0.10 18.15 61.85
C GLN A 12 -1.40 18.92 61.49
N LEU A 13 -2.45 18.23 61.06
CA LEU A 13 -3.77 18.84 60.76
C LEU A 13 -4.43 19.49 61.98
N SER A 14 -4.31 18.88 63.17
CA SER A 14 -4.84 19.45 64.41
C SER A 14 -4.04 20.64 64.94
N ARG A 15 -2.73 20.74 64.63
CA ARG A 15 -1.93 21.96 64.88
C ARG A 15 -2.36 23.10 63.95
N LEU A 16 -2.54 22.83 62.65
CA LEU A 16 -2.99 23.83 61.67
C LEU A 16 -4.37 24.41 62.04
N THR A 17 -5.33 23.53 62.33
CA THR A 17 -6.72 23.91 62.71
C THR A 17 -6.79 24.70 64.02
N ARG A 18 -5.84 24.48 64.94
CA ARG A 18 -5.75 25.20 66.22
C ARG A 18 -5.09 26.57 66.09
N SER A 19 -4.23 26.77 65.09
CA SER A 19 -3.61 28.07 64.77
C SER A 19 -4.61 29.06 64.16
N LEU A 20 -5.47 28.59 63.24
CA LEU A 20 -6.43 29.43 62.52
C LEU A 20 -7.56 30.05 63.38
N ARG A 21 -7.78 29.59 64.63
CA ARG A 21 -8.87 30.08 65.51
C ARG A 21 -8.45 31.13 66.54
N ARG A 22 -7.16 31.46 66.65
CA ARG A 22 -6.68 32.48 67.59
C ARG A 22 -5.77 33.44 66.85
N ALA A 23 -6.31 34.61 66.52
CA ALA A 23 -5.55 35.72 65.96
C ALA A 23 -4.35 36.03 66.88
N ARG A 24 -3.18 35.58 66.44
CA ARG A 24 -1.85 35.90 66.95
C ARG A 24 -0.96 36.03 65.74
N THR A 25 -0.01 36.95 65.85
CA THR A 25 1.11 37.09 64.92
C THR A 25 1.72 35.72 64.66
N ILE A 26 1.65 35.27 63.41
CA ILE A 26 2.58 34.25 62.93
C ILE A 26 3.93 34.96 62.97
N GLU A 27 4.79 34.62 63.91
CA GLU A 27 6.17 35.08 63.85
C GLU A 27 6.83 34.33 62.70
N LEU A 28 7.37 35.10 61.74
CA LEU A 28 8.05 34.51 60.60
C LEU A 28 9.31 33.79 61.12
N PRO A 29 9.57 32.53 60.73
CA PRO A 29 10.79 31.82 61.11
C PRO A 29 12.05 32.66 60.85
N GLU A 30 13.03 32.60 61.76
CA GLU A 30 14.31 33.32 61.58
C GLU A 30 15.13 32.78 60.40
N ASP A 31 14.91 31.51 60.04
CA ASP A 31 15.49 30.88 58.86
C ASP A 31 14.72 31.27 57.58
N ASN A 32 15.45 31.77 56.59
CA ASN A 32 14.91 32.18 55.30
C ASN A 32 14.27 31.02 54.52
N GLU A 33 14.80 29.79 54.62
CA GLU A 33 14.26 28.65 53.87
C GLU A 33 12.83 28.33 54.33
N THR A 34 12.62 28.23 55.64
CA THR A 34 11.31 27.97 56.27
C THR A 34 10.36 29.16 56.16
N ALA A 35 10.89 30.39 56.26
CA ALA A 35 10.12 31.62 56.10
C ALA A 35 9.46 31.73 54.71
N VAL A 36 10.17 31.37 53.64
CA VAL A 36 9.62 31.35 52.27
C VAL A 36 8.36 30.50 52.18
N TYR A 37 8.35 29.28 52.71
CA TYR A 37 7.19 28.39 52.57
C TYR A 37 5.95 28.93 53.30
N THR A 38 6.14 29.84 54.26
CA THR A 38 5.05 30.57 54.92
C THR A 38 4.56 31.76 54.07
N LEU A 39 5.48 32.51 53.46
CA LEU A 39 5.16 33.70 52.65
C LEU A 39 4.64 33.36 51.25
N MET A 40 5.14 32.30 50.61
CA MET A 40 4.87 31.98 49.20
C MET A 40 3.37 31.83 48.90
N PRO A 41 2.55 31.08 49.69
CA PRO A 41 1.11 30.99 49.42
C PRO A 41 0.39 32.33 49.58
N MET A 42 0.82 33.16 50.54
CA MET A 42 0.26 34.50 50.77
C MET A 42 0.60 35.46 49.63
N VAL A 43 1.83 35.38 49.09
CA VAL A 43 2.25 36.12 47.91
C VAL A 43 1.48 35.66 46.67
N MET A 44 1.31 34.35 46.46
CA MET A 44 0.49 33.81 45.36
C MET A 44 -0.99 34.24 45.42
N ALA A 45 -1.52 34.46 46.62
CA ALA A 45 -2.89 34.94 46.86
C ALA A 45 -3.00 36.48 47.02
N ASP A 46 -1.94 37.24 46.70
CA ASP A 46 -1.82 38.71 46.80
C ASP A 46 -2.22 39.32 48.17
N GLN A 47 -1.96 38.59 49.26
CA GLN A 47 -2.30 38.97 50.64
C GLN A 47 -1.31 39.99 51.24
N HIS A 48 -1.08 41.09 50.52
CA HIS A 48 -0.05 42.10 50.81
C HIS A 48 -0.09 42.67 52.25
N ARG A 49 -1.26 42.78 52.88
CA ARG A 49 -1.37 43.25 54.28
C ARG A 49 -0.68 42.29 55.24
N SER A 50 -1.05 41.00 55.17
CA SER A 50 -0.46 39.94 55.98
C SER A 50 1.03 39.79 55.67
N VAL A 51 1.43 39.78 54.39
CA VAL A 51 2.85 39.75 54.00
C VAL A 51 3.62 40.95 54.57
N SER A 52 3.05 42.16 54.57
CA SER A 52 3.70 43.36 55.12
C SER A 52 3.89 43.30 56.63
N GLU A 53 2.89 42.81 57.37
CA GLU A 53 2.96 42.60 58.83
C GLU A 53 4.03 41.57 59.21
N LEU A 54 4.11 40.45 58.47
CA LEU A 54 5.13 39.41 58.68
C LEU A 54 6.55 39.91 58.35
N LEU A 55 6.69 40.71 57.28
CA LEU A 55 7.96 41.32 56.90
C LEU A 55 8.34 42.54 57.76
N LEU A 56 7.44 43.12 58.55
CA LEU A 56 7.78 44.26 59.45
C LEU A 56 8.64 43.81 60.64
N ASN A 57 8.40 42.59 61.13
CA ASN A 57 8.97 42.09 62.39
C ASN A 57 10.01 40.97 62.19
N SER A 58 10.52 40.78 60.97
CA SER A 58 11.45 39.69 60.64
C SER A 58 12.70 40.17 59.91
N LYS A 59 13.77 39.38 59.98
CA LYS A 59 15.06 39.59 59.29
C LYS A 59 15.11 38.93 57.91
N PHE A 60 13.96 38.66 57.31
CA PHE A 60 13.87 37.89 56.07
C PHE A 60 14.56 38.61 54.90
N ASP A 61 15.45 37.92 54.19
CA ASP A 61 16.03 38.43 52.95
C ASP A 61 15.01 38.31 51.81
N VAL A 62 14.46 39.46 51.39
CA VAL A 62 13.50 39.55 50.28
C VAL A 62 14.04 39.07 48.93
N ASN A 63 15.36 38.94 48.79
CA ASN A 63 16.05 38.39 47.62
C ASN A 63 16.40 36.90 47.76
N TYR A 64 16.07 36.26 48.88
CA TYR A 64 16.41 34.86 49.13
C TYR A 64 15.89 33.92 48.04
N ALA A 65 16.81 33.20 47.41
CA ALA A 65 16.56 32.33 46.27
C ALA A 65 16.39 30.86 46.68
N PHE A 66 15.18 30.34 46.50
CA PHE A 66 14.75 29.06 47.04
C PHE A 66 14.33 28.04 45.97
N GLY A 67 14.18 26.79 46.41
CA GLY A 67 13.82 25.66 45.56
C GLY A 67 14.88 25.33 44.49
N ARG A 68 14.57 24.35 43.63
CA ARG A 68 15.48 23.87 42.58
C ARG A 68 15.79 24.91 41.51
N VAL A 69 14.87 25.85 41.28
CA VAL A 69 14.98 26.88 40.23
C VAL A 69 15.65 28.17 40.76
N LYS A 70 15.94 28.27 42.07
CA LYS A 70 16.54 29.46 42.71
C LYS A 70 15.76 30.76 42.42
N ARG A 71 14.44 30.72 42.62
CA ARG A 71 13.55 31.89 42.49
C ARG A 71 13.40 32.63 43.81
N SER A 72 13.21 33.94 43.75
CA SER A 72 12.83 34.78 44.90
C SER A 72 11.31 34.97 44.99
N LEU A 73 10.78 35.51 46.10
CA LEU A 73 9.34 35.80 46.21
C LEU A 73 8.86 36.81 45.16
N LEU A 74 9.74 37.70 44.69
CA LEU A 74 9.43 38.65 43.62
C LEU A 74 9.16 37.94 42.28
N HIS A 75 9.87 36.85 41.98
CA HIS A 75 9.59 36.00 40.81
C HIS A 75 8.20 35.36 40.91
N ILE A 76 7.81 34.89 42.10
CA ILE A 76 6.48 34.29 42.32
C ILE A 76 5.38 35.33 42.15
N ALA A 77 5.54 36.52 42.75
CA ALA A 77 4.58 37.62 42.60
C ALA A 77 4.42 38.06 41.13
N ALA A 78 5.53 38.17 40.40
CA ALA A 78 5.55 38.52 38.97
C ALA A 78 4.95 37.43 38.08
N ASN A 79 5.12 36.14 38.42
CA ASN A 79 4.53 35.01 37.70
C ASN A 79 3.01 34.92 37.93
N CYS A 80 2.57 35.07 39.19
CA CYS A 80 1.17 34.91 39.59
C CYS A 80 0.30 36.16 39.34
N GLY A 81 0.89 37.33 39.10
CA GLY A 81 0.13 38.58 38.91
C GLY A 81 -0.21 39.32 40.20
N SER A 82 0.49 39.02 41.30
CA SER A 82 0.25 39.56 42.63
C SER A 82 0.83 40.98 42.77
N VAL A 83 0.12 41.96 42.23
CA VAL A 83 0.60 43.34 42.05
C VAL A 83 0.96 44.00 43.38
N GLU A 84 0.12 43.87 44.40
CA GLU A 84 0.33 44.58 45.67
C GLU A 84 1.45 43.94 46.49
N CYS A 85 1.57 42.61 46.47
CA CYS A 85 2.72 41.89 47.02
C CYS A 85 4.01 42.19 46.26
N LEU A 86 3.97 42.34 44.93
CA LEU A 86 5.13 42.70 44.10
C LEU A 86 5.64 44.11 44.45
N VAL A 87 4.75 45.10 44.52
CA VAL A 87 5.10 46.47 44.93
C VAL A 87 5.61 46.51 46.37
N LEU A 88 5.03 45.73 47.28
CA LEU A 88 5.51 45.60 48.65
C LEU A 88 6.95 45.06 48.69
N LEU A 89 7.25 43.97 47.98
CA LEU A 89 8.58 43.36 47.95
C LEU A 89 9.62 44.33 47.36
N LEU A 90 9.30 45.01 46.26
CA LEU A 90 10.17 46.04 45.66
C LEU A 90 10.47 47.18 46.65
N LYS A 91 9.45 47.70 47.36
CA LYS A 91 9.62 48.71 48.41
C LYS A 91 10.47 48.24 49.61
N ARG A 92 10.62 46.93 49.81
CA ARG A 92 11.49 46.34 50.84
C ARG A 92 12.90 46.00 50.31
N GLY A 93 13.24 46.39 49.09
CA GLY A 93 14.58 46.17 48.51
C GLY A 93 14.73 44.84 47.75
N ALA A 94 13.65 44.23 47.29
CA ALA A 94 13.75 43.13 46.34
C ALA A 94 14.27 43.66 45.00
N ASN A 95 15.32 43.03 44.47
CA ASN A 95 15.98 43.42 43.23
C ASN A 95 15.12 42.96 42.02
N PRO A 96 14.58 43.88 41.19
CA PRO A 96 13.80 43.52 40.01
C PRO A 96 14.60 42.81 38.91
N ASN A 97 15.93 42.87 39.00
CA ASN A 97 16.89 42.28 38.07
C ASN A 97 17.55 41.00 38.60
N TYR A 98 17.10 40.48 39.75
CA TYR A 98 17.58 39.18 40.25
C TYR A 98 17.23 38.09 39.24
N GLN A 99 18.20 37.24 38.87
CA GLN A 99 18.00 36.13 37.93
C GLN A 99 17.83 34.80 38.68
N ASP A 100 16.88 33.97 38.23
CA ASP A 100 16.78 32.57 38.65
C ASP A 100 17.86 31.69 37.97
N ILE A 101 17.92 30.39 38.26
CA ILE A 101 18.97 29.50 37.73
C ILE A 101 19.00 29.42 36.19
N SER A 102 17.91 29.78 35.51
CA SER A 102 17.80 29.82 34.06
C SER A 102 18.16 31.19 33.46
N GLY A 103 18.58 32.15 34.28
CA GLY A 103 18.82 33.53 33.88
C GLY A 103 17.53 34.38 33.79
N CYS A 104 16.35 33.82 34.09
CA CYS A 104 15.09 34.56 34.00
C CYS A 104 14.95 35.54 35.18
N THR A 105 14.59 36.79 34.89
CA THR A 105 14.20 37.80 35.91
C THR A 105 12.68 37.78 36.17
N PRO A 106 12.17 38.46 37.23
CA PRO A 106 10.75 38.68 37.43
C PRO A 106 10.05 39.30 36.20
N LEU A 107 10.72 40.20 35.46
CA LEU A 107 10.16 40.81 34.25
C LEU A 107 9.90 39.77 33.14
N HIS A 108 10.79 38.78 32.97
CA HIS A 108 10.58 37.67 32.04
C HIS A 108 9.34 36.85 32.42
N LEU A 109 9.14 36.56 33.71
CA LEU A 109 7.97 35.81 34.18
C LEU A 109 6.68 36.62 34.06
N ALA A 110 6.72 37.94 34.29
CA ALA A 110 5.57 38.81 34.06
C ALA A 110 5.20 38.89 32.57
N ALA A 111 6.20 39.03 31.68
CA ALA A 111 6.02 39.01 30.23
C ALA A 111 5.48 37.65 29.73
N ARG A 112 6.03 36.54 30.22
CA ARG A 112 5.61 35.16 29.88
C ARG A 112 4.21 34.82 30.38
N ASN A 113 3.73 35.41 31.47
CA ASN A 113 2.37 35.17 31.99
C ASN A 113 1.36 36.28 31.65
N GLY A 114 1.79 37.39 31.04
CA GLY A 114 0.92 38.46 30.57
C GLY A 114 0.48 39.46 31.64
N GLN A 115 1.26 39.59 32.71
CA GLN A 115 0.89 40.31 33.92
C GLN A 115 1.12 41.82 33.75
N LYS A 116 0.27 42.48 32.95
CA LYS A 116 0.38 43.91 32.55
C LYS A 116 0.76 44.84 33.70
N LYS A 117 0.01 44.75 34.80
CA LYS A 117 0.24 45.57 36.01
C LYS A 117 1.59 45.26 36.66
N CYS A 118 1.97 43.99 36.79
CA CYS A 118 3.28 43.61 37.34
C CYS A 118 4.43 44.10 36.46
N MET A 119 4.31 44.02 35.12
CA MET A 119 5.32 44.56 34.21
C MET A 119 5.48 46.07 34.38
N GLY A 120 4.38 46.84 34.36
CA GLY A 120 4.43 48.29 34.59
C GLY A 120 5.10 48.65 35.93
N ARG A 121 4.76 47.93 37.01
CA ARG A 121 5.41 48.13 38.32
C ARG A 121 6.90 47.73 38.34
N LEU A 122 7.30 46.71 37.60
CA LEU A 122 8.72 46.34 37.49
C LEU A 122 9.51 47.42 36.73
N LEU A 123 8.95 47.98 35.66
CA LEU A 123 9.55 49.08 34.89
C LEU A 123 9.62 50.38 35.71
N GLU A 124 8.57 50.71 36.47
CA GLU A 124 8.55 51.83 37.45
C GLU A 124 9.72 51.75 38.46
N TYR A 125 10.16 50.54 38.82
CA TYR A 125 11.24 50.28 39.78
C TYR A 125 12.56 49.91 39.08
N ASN A 126 12.78 50.36 37.85
CA ASN A 126 14.03 50.19 37.09
C ASN A 126 14.42 48.73 36.80
N ALA A 127 13.45 47.86 36.51
CA ALA A 127 13.74 46.58 35.86
C ALA A 127 14.41 46.80 34.49
N ASP A 128 15.55 46.15 34.26
CA ASP A 128 16.28 46.23 33.00
C ASP A 128 15.67 45.27 31.98
N VAL A 129 15.21 45.83 30.87
CA VAL A 129 14.57 45.14 29.76
C VAL A 129 15.55 44.35 28.89
N ASN A 130 16.84 44.65 29.00
CA ASN A 130 17.91 44.09 28.15
C ASN A 130 18.57 42.84 28.76
N ILE A 131 18.28 42.51 30.02
CA ILE A 131 18.78 41.27 30.63
C ILE A 131 18.21 40.09 29.83
N CYS A 132 19.08 39.19 29.40
CA CYS A 132 18.72 37.94 28.75
C CYS A 132 18.81 36.75 29.74
N ASN A 133 18.02 35.71 29.49
CA ASN A 133 18.17 34.42 30.14
C ASN A 133 19.39 33.63 29.57
N ASN A 134 19.62 32.42 30.06
CA ASN A 134 20.74 31.57 29.60
C ASN A 134 20.63 31.13 28.12
N GLU A 135 19.49 31.36 27.46
CA GLU A 135 19.22 31.08 26.05
C GLU A 135 19.31 32.36 25.19
N GLY A 136 19.69 33.51 25.78
CA GLY A 136 19.69 34.81 25.11
C GLY A 136 18.32 35.51 25.03
N LEU A 137 17.25 34.87 25.51
CA LEU A 137 15.89 35.41 25.45
C LEU A 137 15.70 36.53 26.48
N THR A 138 15.38 37.73 25.98
CA THR A 138 14.93 38.89 26.78
C THR A 138 13.41 38.94 26.93
N ALA A 139 12.88 39.88 27.73
CA ALA A 139 11.43 40.05 27.92
C ALA A 139 10.65 40.24 26.61
N ILE A 140 11.22 40.91 25.60
CA ILE A 140 10.57 41.14 24.30
C ILE A 140 10.31 39.84 23.53
N HIS A 141 11.18 38.83 23.68
CA HIS A 141 10.99 37.51 23.09
C HIS A 141 9.79 36.77 23.71
N TRP A 142 9.65 36.80 25.04
CA TRP A 142 8.51 36.19 25.73
C TRP A 142 7.17 36.83 25.39
N LEU A 143 7.15 38.12 25.06
CA LEU A 143 5.96 38.79 24.53
C LEU A 143 5.66 38.34 23.09
N ALA A 144 6.69 38.20 22.27
CA ALA A 144 6.58 37.73 20.88
C ALA A 144 6.09 36.28 20.78
N VAL A 145 6.58 35.35 21.61
CA VAL A 145 6.08 33.96 21.69
C VAL A 145 4.57 33.92 21.91
N ASN A 146 4.07 34.78 22.81
CA ASN A 146 2.68 34.76 23.28
C ASN A 146 1.77 35.80 22.57
N GLY A 147 2.24 36.49 21.53
CA GLY A 147 1.47 37.47 20.76
C GLY A 147 1.00 38.70 21.55
N ARG A 148 1.64 39.03 22.68
CA ARG A 148 1.16 40.02 23.66
C ARG A 148 1.43 41.46 23.25
N THR A 149 0.80 41.85 22.14
CA THR A 149 1.02 43.11 21.43
C THR A 149 0.82 44.35 22.30
N GLU A 150 -0.18 44.39 23.20
CA GLU A 150 -0.36 45.53 24.12
C GLU A 150 0.86 45.72 25.04
N LEU A 151 1.34 44.63 25.64
CA LEU A 151 2.48 44.66 26.57
C LEU A 151 3.78 44.94 25.84
N LEU A 152 3.84 44.53 24.57
CA LEU A 152 4.96 44.82 23.69
C LEU A 152 5.02 46.32 23.39
N HIS A 153 3.88 46.95 23.09
CA HIS A 153 3.80 48.39 22.89
C HIS A 153 4.27 49.17 24.14
N ASP A 154 3.82 48.76 25.33
CA ASP A 154 4.26 49.34 26.60
C ASP A 154 5.78 49.11 26.84
N LEU A 155 6.30 47.90 26.59
CA LEU A 155 7.71 47.55 26.82
C LEU A 155 8.66 48.26 25.86
N VAL A 156 8.30 48.37 24.58
CA VAL A 156 9.19 48.89 23.52
C VAL A 156 9.50 50.39 23.70
N GLN A 157 8.63 51.15 24.39
CA GLN A 157 8.92 52.52 24.80
C GLN A 157 10.14 52.64 25.74
N HIS A 158 10.54 51.53 26.38
CA HIS A 158 11.70 51.42 27.28
C HIS A 158 12.88 50.66 26.67
N VAL A 159 12.79 50.20 25.41
CA VAL A 159 13.81 49.41 24.71
C VAL A 159 14.51 50.27 23.67
N SER A 160 15.85 50.32 23.68
CA SER A 160 16.65 51.09 22.70
C SER A 160 16.97 50.34 21.41
N ASN A 161 16.95 49.01 21.43
CA ASN A 161 17.11 48.13 20.27
C ASN A 161 16.11 46.96 20.36
N VAL A 162 15.17 46.87 19.41
CA VAL A 162 14.19 45.77 19.36
C VAL A 162 14.76 44.48 18.75
N ASP A 163 15.84 44.59 17.97
CA ASP A 163 16.57 43.45 17.40
C ASP A 163 17.68 42.98 18.35
N VAL A 164 17.28 42.59 19.55
CA VAL A 164 18.11 41.75 20.42
C VAL A 164 18.04 40.32 19.88
N GLU A 165 19.18 39.65 19.82
CA GLU A 165 19.31 38.28 19.33
C GLU A 165 19.41 37.29 20.50
N ASP A 166 18.76 36.14 20.36
CA ASP A 166 18.93 34.98 21.23
C ASP A 166 20.19 34.16 20.88
N ALA A 167 20.41 33.03 21.57
CA ALA A 167 21.55 32.15 21.32
C ALA A 167 21.61 31.54 19.90
N MET A 168 20.52 31.62 19.12
CA MET A 168 20.42 31.15 17.73
C MET A 168 20.42 32.30 16.71
N GLY A 169 20.62 33.55 17.17
CA GLY A 169 20.54 34.75 16.35
C GLY A 169 19.10 35.13 15.98
N GLN A 170 18.09 34.56 16.62
CA GLN A 170 16.70 34.93 16.38
C GLN A 170 16.36 36.20 17.15
N THR A 171 15.63 37.11 16.51
CA THR A 171 15.03 38.28 17.17
C THR A 171 13.56 38.02 17.51
N ALA A 172 12.98 38.88 18.36
CA ALA A 172 11.53 38.84 18.63
C ALA A 172 10.66 38.88 17.36
N LEU A 173 11.13 39.47 16.26
CA LEU A 173 10.42 39.47 14.98
C LEU A 173 10.36 38.06 14.36
N HIS A 174 11.46 37.30 14.41
CA HIS A 174 11.48 35.90 13.96
C HIS A 174 10.47 35.05 14.74
N VAL A 175 10.46 35.21 16.07
CA VAL A 175 9.56 34.48 16.98
C VAL A 175 8.09 34.87 16.74
N ALA A 176 7.79 36.15 16.52
CA ALA A 176 6.44 36.61 16.20
C ALA A 176 5.95 36.07 14.84
N CYS A 177 6.83 36.02 13.84
CA CYS A 177 6.55 35.45 12.53
C CYS A 177 6.32 33.93 12.57
N GLN A 178 7.15 33.18 13.30
CA GLN A 178 6.96 31.73 13.53
C GLN A 178 5.58 31.41 14.13
N ASN A 179 5.15 32.19 15.12
CA ASN A 179 3.89 31.95 15.84
C ASN A 179 2.66 32.64 15.21
N GLY A 180 2.82 33.32 14.07
CA GLY A 180 1.69 33.93 13.33
C GLY A 180 1.10 35.21 13.92
N HIS A 181 1.77 35.84 14.89
CA HIS A 181 1.23 36.96 15.66
C HIS A 181 1.27 38.29 14.89
N LYS A 182 0.40 38.44 13.87
CA LYS A 182 0.40 39.56 12.92
C LYS A 182 0.41 40.96 13.53
N THR A 183 -0.28 41.18 14.64
CA THR A 183 -0.29 42.48 15.35
C THR A 183 1.04 42.74 16.07
N THR A 184 1.68 41.69 16.58
CA THR A 184 3.03 41.74 17.19
C THR A 184 4.08 42.01 16.11
N VAL A 185 3.99 41.34 14.94
CA VAL A 185 4.85 41.60 13.77
C VAL A 185 4.75 43.07 13.34
N LEU A 186 3.54 43.61 13.19
CA LEU A 186 3.34 45.03 12.87
C LEU A 186 3.96 45.95 13.94
N CYS A 187 3.70 45.69 15.23
CA CYS A 187 4.25 46.48 16.33
C CYS A 187 5.80 46.50 16.34
N LEU A 188 6.45 45.38 16.05
CA LEU A 188 7.92 45.29 15.97
C LEU A 188 8.46 46.06 14.75
N LEU A 189 7.85 45.90 13.58
CA LEU A 189 8.24 46.61 12.35
C LEU A 189 8.03 48.13 12.48
N ASP A 190 6.92 48.56 13.06
CA ASP A 190 6.61 49.97 13.32
C ASP A 190 7.53 50.58 14.39
N SER A 191 8.16 49.73 15.21
CA SER A 191 9.19 50.11 16.19
C SER A 191 10.63 49.99 15.67
N GLY A 192 10.81 49.75 14.37
CA GLY A 192 12.12 49.77 13.71
C GLY A 192 12.90 48.45 13.67
N ALA A 193 12.25 47.30 13.90
CA ALA A 193 12.89 45.99 13.72
C ALA A 193 13.30 45.73 12.25
N ASP A 194 14.50 45.21 12.02
CA ASP A 194 14.99 44.87 10.67
C ASP A 194 14.28 43.63 10.12
N ILE A 195 13.38 43.90 9.18
CA ILE A 195 12.56 42.94 8.45
C ILE A 195 13.37 41.85 7.69
N ASN A 196 14.65 42.08 7.43
CA ASN A 196 15.52 41.20 6.65
C ASN A 196 16.68 40.59 7.46
N ARG A 197 16.76 40.86 8.78
CA ARG A 197 17.87 40.39 9.61
C ARG A 197 17.94 38.86 9.63
N PRO A 198 19.06 38.23 9.24
CA PRO A 198 19.18 36.77 9.26
C PRO A 198 19.66 36.27 10.62
N ASN A 199 19.16 35.10 11.03
CA ASN A 199 19.68 34.37 12.20
C ASN A 199 21.01 33.64 11.90
N VAL A 200 21.51 32.84 12.85
CA VAL A 200 22.76 32.06 12.68
C VAL A 200 22.71 31.08 11.49
N SER A 201 21.55 30.56 11.09
CA SER A 201 21.39 29.69 9.90
C SER A 201 21.14 30.46 8.59
N GLY A 202 21.09 31.80 8.63
CA GLY A 202 20.76 32.63 7.45
C GLY A 202 19.25 32.78 7.19
N ALA A 203 18.40 32.20 8.04
CA ALA A 203 16.95 32.31 7.93
C ALA A 203 16.47 33.69 8.40
N THR A 204 15.56 34.30 7.63
CA THR A 204 14.97 35.63 7.88
C THR A 204 13.59 35.53 8.54
N PRO A 205 12.96 36.63 9.02
CA PRO A 205 11.59 36.59 9.51
C PRO A 205 10.58 36.02 8.51
N LEU A 206 10.78 36.25 7.20
CA LEU A 206 9.95 35.66 6.14
C LEU A 206 10.11 34.14 6.05
N TYR A 207 11.32 33.62 6.22
CA TYR A 207 11.57 32.18 6.31
C TYR A 207 10.73 31.54 7.43
N PHE A 208 10.70 32.13 8.63
CA PHE A 208 9.94 31.60 9.77
C PHE A 208 8.42 31.68 9.60
N ALA A 209 7.91 32.74 8.97
CA ALA A 209 6.50 32.83 8.59
C ALA A 209 6.12 31.72 7.58
N CYS A 210 6.97 31.49 6.57
CA CYS A 210 6.76 30.48 5.55
C CYS A 210 6.89 29.04 6.06
N SER A 211 7.84 28.75 6.97
CA SER A 211 8.04 27.42 7.55
C SER A 211 6.95 26.99 8.54
N HIS A 212 6.04 27.88 8.91
CA HIS A 212 4.90 27.61 9.79
C HIS A 212 3.55 27.97 9.15
N GLY A 213 3.52 28.27 7.84
CA GLY A 213 2.28 28.52 7.08
C GLY A 213 1.54 29.81 7.43
N GLN A 214 2.24 30.81 7.97
CA GLN A 214 1.63 31.97 8.61
C GLN A 214 1.26 33.08 7.61
N ARG A 215 0.29 32.80 6.73
CA ARG A 215 -0.12 33.63 5.56
C ARG A 215 -0.20 35.13 5.87
N ASP A 216 -0.93 35.53 6.91
CA ASP A 216 -1.11 36.95 7.26
C ASP A 216 0.23 37.64 7.58
N THR A 217 1.15 36.96 8.28
CA THR A 217 2.47 37.53 8.60
C THR A 217 3.37 37.60 7.37
N ALA A 218 3.37 36.57 6.51
CA ALA A 218 4.10 36.59 5.24
C ALA A 218 3.63 37.73 4.33
N GLN A 219 2.31 37.95 4.22
CA GLN A 219 1.73 39.06 3.46
C GLN A 219 2.16 40.42 4.02
N ILE A 220 2.17 40.61 5.34
CA ILE A 220 2.64 41.85 5.98
C ILE A 220 4.12 42.09 5.68
N LEU A 221 4.96 41.06 5.83
CA LEU A 221 6.40 41.15 5.57
C LEU A 221 6.69 41.55 4.12
N LEU A 222 6.10 40.86 3.14
CA LEU A 222 6.28 41.17 1.72
C LEU A 222 5.77 42.58 1.39
N SER A 223 4.61 42.97 1.91
CA SER A 223 4.05 44.32 1.73
C SER A 223 4.90 45.43 2.37
N ARG A 224 5.73 45.10 3.36
CA ARG A 224 6.70 46.00 4.01
C ARG A 224 8.12 45.89 3.43
N GLY A 225 8.31 45.15 2.34
CA GLY A 225 9.59 45.08 1.61
C GLY A 225 10.57 44.00 2.10
N ALA A 226 10.07 42.92 2.71
CA ALA A 226 10.88 41.74 2.99
C ALA A 226 11.44 41.13 1.71
N LYS A 227 12.72 40.75 1.73
CA LYS A 227 13.42 40.15 0.59
C LYS A 227 13.20 38.64 0.58
N TYR A 228 12.88 38.12 -0.60
CA TYR A 228 12.90 36.68 -0.86
C TYR A 228 14.36 36.20 -0.99
N VAL A 229 14.88 35.56 0.05
CA VAL A 229 16.26 35.06 0.15
C VAL A 229 16.23 33.65 0.75
N ALA A 230 17.14 32.78 0.29
CA ALA A 230 17.35 31.45 0.84
C ALA A 230 18.16 31.48 2.15
N ASP A 231 18.09 30.42 2.95
CA ASP A 231 19.00 30.22 4.07
C ASP A 231 20.42 29.81 3.61
N LYS A 232 21.32 29.52 4.56
CA LYS A 232 22.70 29.08 4.26
C LYS A 232 22.77 27.71 3.54
N ASN A 233 21.71 26.91 3.58
CA ASN A 233 21.60 25.62 2.91
C ASN A 233 20.98 25.73 1.51
N GLY A 234 20.54 26.92 1.11
CA GLY A 234 19.86 27.16 -0.17
C GLY A 234 18.35 26.92 -0.13
N ILE A 235 17.76 26.65 1.04
CA ILE A 235 16.31 26.44 1.21
C ILE A 235 15.60 27.78 1.12
N THR A 236 14.66 27.91 0.17
CA THR A 236 13.89 29.14 -0.05
C THR A 236 12.59 29.16 0.77
N PRO A 237 11.98 30.33 0.98
CA PRO A 237 10.66 30.42 1.61
C PRO A 237 9.55 29.65 0.87
N LEU A 238 9.67 29.42 -0.45
CA LEU A 238 8.73 28.59 -1.19
C LEU A 238 8.91 27.10 -0.90
N ASP A 239 10.16 26.62 -0.81
CA ASP A 239 10.45 25.21 -0.48
C ASP A 239 9.79 24.81 0.84
N LEU A 240 9.92 25.68 1.85
CA LEU A 240 9.29 25.51 3.17
C LEU A 240 7.76 25.43 3.09
N CYS A 241 7.14 26.34 2.34
CA CYS A 241 5.68 26.32 2.18
C CYS A 241 5.20 25.04 1.47
N VAL A 242 5.97 24.55 0.49
CA VAL A 242 5.66 23.31 -0.24
C VAL A 242 5.89 22.07 0.61
N GLN A 243 6.99 22.01 1.38
CA GLN A 243 7.28 20.92 2.32
C GLN A 243 6.23 20.82 3.45
N GLY A 244 5.70 21.95 3.91
CA GLY A 244 4.67 22.02 4.95
C GLY A 244 3.22 21.94 4.47
N GLY A 245 2.96 21.88 3.15
CA GLY A 245 1.59 21.84 2.60
C GLY A 245 0.84 23.18 2.64
N TYR A 246 1.54 24.30 2.87
CA TYR A 246 0.95 25.62 3.17
C TYR A 246 0.50 26.38 1.92
N GLY A 247 -0.53 25.87 1.23
CA GLY A 247 -1.06 26.44 -0.01
C GLY A 247 -1.40 27.93 0.06
N GLU A 248 -2.05 28.36 1.16
CA GLU A 248 -2.37 29.77 1.44
C GLU A 248 -1.14 30.68 1.46
N THR A 249 0.00 30.21 1.96
CA THR A 249 1.23 31.02 2.03
C THR A 249 2.02 30.95 0.72
N CYS A 250 1.97 29.81 0.02
CA CYS A 250 2.49 29.70 -1.36
C CYS A 250 1.82 30.71 -2.30
N GLU A 251 0.50 30.88 -2.20
CA GLU A 251 -0.23 31.81 -3.05
C GLU A 251 0.28 33.25 -2.89
N ILE A 252 0.42 33.71 -1.64
CA ILE A 252 0.95 35.04 -1.31
C ILE A 252 2.37 35.25 -1.89
N LEU A 253 3.26 34.27 -1.79
CA LEU A 253 4.59 34.33 -2.41
C LEU A 253 4.49 34.47 -3.94
N ILE A 254 3.59 33.71 -4.58
CA ILE A 254 3.37 33.74 -6.04
C ILE A 254 2.77 35.08 -6.50
N GLN A 255 1.84 35.67 -5.72
CA GLN A 255 1.25 36.97 -6.02
C GLN A 255 2.30 38.10 -6.04
N HIS A 256 3.23 38.12 -5.07
CA HIS A 256 4.33 39.11 -5.05
C HIS A 256 5.47 38.78 -6.03
N HIS A 257 5.69 37.50 -6.35
CA HIS A 257 6.79 37.04 -7.20
C HIS A 257 6.32 36.02 -8.25
N GLY A 258 5.62 36.49 -9.29
CA GLY A 258 5.01 35.63 -10.32
C GLY A 258 5.95 34.67 -11.08
N ARG A 259 7.28 34.80 -10.95
CA ARG A 259 8.26 33.80 -11.44
C ARG A 259 8.25 32.50 -10.62
N LEU A 260 7.94 32.58 -9.32
CA LEU A 260 7.86 31.43 -8.41
C LEU A 260 6.81 30.40 -8.85
N PHE A 261 5.83 30.80 -9.66
CA PHE A 261 4.88 29.89 -10.28
C PHE A 261 5.58 28.79 -11.10
N LEU A 262 6.60 29.13 -11.89
CA LEU A 262 7.36 28.13 -12.66
C LEU A 262 8.21 27.26 -11.73
N THR A 263 8.77 27.83 -10.66
CA THR A 263 9.53 27.07 -9.65
C THR A 263 8.64 26.05 -8.94
N LEU A 264 7.40 26.40 -8.58
CA LEU A 264 6.43 25.48 -7.98
C LEU A 264 6.10 24.30 -8.91
N ILE A 265 5.96 24.55 -10.22
CA ILE A 265 5.78 23.45 -11.20
C ILE A 265 7.07 22.63 -11.32
N GLN A 266 8.24 23.25 -11.32
CA GLN A 266 9.53 22.52 -11.38
C GLN A 266 9.78 21.62 -10.16
N MET A 267 9.32 22.02 -8.96
CA MET A 267 9.37 21.22 -7.73
C MET A 267 8.62 19.89 -7.83
N THR A 268 7.71 19.73 -8.79
CA THR A 268 7.03 18.44 -9.05
C THR A 268 7.98 17.33 -9.49
N GLN A 269 9.14 17.69 -10.03
CA GLN A 269 10.19 16.76 -10.42
C GLN A 269 11.09 16.29 -9.26
N ASN A 270 11.05 16.97 -8.10
CA ASN A 270 11.95 16.68 -6.99
C ASN A 270 11.37 15.59 -6.08
N ASP A 271 12.04 14.44 -6.04
CA ASP A 271 11.62 13.26 -5.27
C ASP A 271 11.70 13.48 -3.74
N ASP A 272 12.58 14.37 -3.24
CA ASP A 272 12.75 14.66 -1.81
C ASP A 272 11.51 15.30 -1.16
N ILE A 273 10.67 15.98 -1.97
CA ILE A 273 9.45 16.62 -1.51
C ILE A 273 8.34 15.57 -1.41
N LYS A 274 7.56 15.55 -0.32
CA LYS A 274 6.42 14.62 -0.19
C LYS A 274 5.30 14.95 -1.19
N GLU A 275 4.90 13.97 -2.01
CA GLU A 275 3.91 14.16 -3.08
C GLU A 275 2.57 14.73 -2.56
N ASN A 276 2.09 14.26 -1.40
CA ASN A 276 0.83 14.72 -0.80
C ASN A 276 0.83 16.21 -0.42
N MET A 277 1.96 16.74 0.08
CA MET A 277 2.07 18.15 0.47
C MET A 277 2.05 19.05 -0.77
N LEU A 278 2.75 18.63 -1.82
CA LEU A 278 2.75 19.31 -3.11
C LEU A 278 1.38 19.26 -3.80
N ARG A 279 0.66 18.13 -3.74
CA ARG A 279 -0.73 18.00 -4.20
C ARG A 279 -1.63 19.01 -3.48
N GLN A 280 -1.58 19.07 -2.15
CA GLN A 280 -2.38 20.00 -1.34
C GLN A 280 -2.13 21.47 -1.69
N VAL A 281 -0.87 21.85 -1.93
CA VAL A 281 -0.50 23.21 -2.37
C VAL A 281 -1.06 23.51 -3.78
N LEU A 282 -0.88 22.60 -4.73
CA LEU A 282 -1.34 22.79 -6.11
C LEU A 282 -2.87 22.78 -6.21
N GLU A 283 -3.55 21.91 -5.45
CA GLU A 283 -5.00 21.93 -5.26
C GLU A 283 -5.46 23.32 -4.83
N HIS A 284 -4.93 23.84 -3.72
CA HIS A 284 -5.32 25.14 -3.18
C HIS A 284 -5.08 26.27 -4.20
N VAL A 285 -3.87 26.37 -4.78
CA VAL A 285 -3.54 27.43 -5.75
C VAL A 285 -4.39 27.32 -7.03
N SER A 286 -4.79 26.11 -7.44
CA SER A 286 -5.67 25.91 -8.60
C SER A 286 -7.11 26.38 -8.35
N GLN A 287 -7.62 26.24 -7.13
CA GLN A 287 -8.98 26.65 -6.76
C GLN A 287 -9.16 28.18 -6.72
N GLN A 288 -8.08 28.95 -6.49
CA GLN A 288 -8.15 30.42 -6.36
C GLN A 288 -8.52 31.15 -7.65
N SER A 289 -8.14 30.64 -8.83
CA SER A 289 -8.57 31.22 -10.09
C SER A 289 -8.49 30.25 -11.28
N HIS A 290 -9.41 30.42 -12.23
CA HIS A 290 -9.44 29.60 -13.45
C HIS A 290 -8.15 29.75 -14.29
N SER A 291 -7.49 30.92 -14.23
CA SER A 291 -6.21 31.14 -14.90
C SER A 291 -5.04 30.45 -14.19
N HIS A 292 -5.05 30.35 -12.85
CA HIS A 292 -4.08 29.52 -12.12
C HIS A 292 -4.28 28.04 -12.43
N TYR A 293 -5.52 27.55 -12.37
CA TYR A 293 -5.89 26.18 -12.76
C TYR A 293 -5.36 25.80 -14.15
N GLN A 294 -5.66 26.60 -15.18
CA GLN A 294 -5.19 26.33 -16.55
C GLN A 294 -3.65 26.40 -16.67
N ARG A 295 -3.00 27.36 -16.02
CA ARG A 295 -1.53 27.50 -16.04
C ARG A 295 -0.82 26.37 -15.31
N ILE A 296 -1.38 25.84 -14.22
CA ILE A 296 -0.83 24.69 -13.50
C ILE A 296 -0.86 23.47 -14.43
N LEU A 297 -2.03 23.15 -15.01
CA LEU A 297 -2.17 21.98 -15.88
C LEU A 297 -1.29 22.07 -17.13
N MET A 298 -1.21 23.25 -17.77
CA MET A 298 -0.33 23.42 -18.93
C MET A 298 1.16 23.23 -18.55
N GLY A 299 1.61 23.83 -17.44
CA GLY A 299 2.99 23.67 -16.98
C GLY A 299 3.33 22.24 -16.57
N LEU A 300 2.41 21.54 -15.90
CA LEU A 300 2.57 20.12 -15.58
C LEU A 300 2.65 19.26 -16.86
N ALA A 301 1.80 19.53 -17.86
CA ALA A 301 1.84 18.84 -19.15
C ALA A 301 3.15 19.08 -19.91
N GLU A 302 3.66 20.31 -19.95
CA GLU A 302 4.96 20.66 -20.56
C GLU A 302 6.14 19.96 -19.85
N VAL A 303 6.14 19.92 -18.52
CA VAL A 303 7.20 19.26 -17.72
C VAL A 303 7.10 17.73 -17.83
N ALA A 304 5.90 17.16 -17.85
CA ALA A 304 5.69 15.73 -18.12
C ALA A 304 6.17 15.35 -19.53
N THR A 305 5.81 16.13 -20.56
CA THR A 305 6.29 15.95 -21.94
C THR A 305 7.81 15.93 -21.99
N THR A 306 8.46 16.91 -21.34
CA THR A 306 9.93 17.02 -21.27
C THR A 306 10.58 15.81 -20.58
N ASN A 307 10.01 15.30 -19.49
CA ASN A 307 10.54 14.11 -18.81
C ASN A 307 10.26 12.81 -19.59
N GLY A 308 9.12 12.73 -20.28
CA GLY A 308 8.81 11.63 -21.19
C GLY A 308 9.78 11.53 -22.35
N HIS A 309 10.07 12.64 -23.05
CA HIS A 309 11.07 12.66 -24.12
C HIS A 309 12.49 12.34 -23.62
N LYS A 310 12.84 12.73 -22.39
CA LYS A 310 14.10 12.28 -21.76
C LYS A 310 14.12 10.78 -21.47
N LEU A 311 13.00 10.15 -21.09
CA LEU A 311 12.92 8.70 -20.92
C LEU A 311 13.07 7.95 -22.25
N LEU A 312 12.49 8.48 -23.32
CA LEU A 312 12.64 7.98 -24.70
C LEU A 312 14.07 8.17 -25.25
N SER A 313 14.91 9.01 -24.63
CA SER A 313 16.35 9.08 -24.91
C SER A 313 17.14 8.16 -23.98
N LEU A 314 18.11 7.40 -24.53
CA LEU A 314 19.00 6.55 -23.73
C LEU A 314 20.03 7.34 -22.88
N SER A 315 20.11 8.66 -23.05
CA SER A 315 21.06 9.54 -22.32
C SER A 315 20.73 9.75 -20.83
N SER A 316 19.51 9.42 -20.40
CA SER A 316 18.96 9.81 -19.10
C SER A 316 19.01 8.71 -18.03
N SER A 317 19.06 9.08 -16.75
CA SER A 317 18.86 8.14 -15.64
C SER A 317 17.41 7.66 -15.61
N TYR A 318 17.19 6.39 -15.99
CA TYR A 318 15.86 5.77 -16.10
C TYR A 318 15.04 5.92 -14.81
N GLU A 319 15.58 5.49 -13.67
CA GLU A 319 14.80 5.35 -12.43
C GLU A 319 14.31 6.70 -11.90
N ALA A 320 15.18 7.72 -11.90
CA ALA A 320 14.81 9.06 -11.46
C ALA A 320 13.81 9.73 -12.41
N GLN A 321 14.01 9.61 -13.73
CA GLN A 321 13.08 10.20 -14.71
C GLN A 321 11.73 9.48 -14.73
N MET A 322 11.69 8.17 -14.48
CA MET A 322 10.46 7.39 -14.34
C MET A 322 9.65 7.85 -13.12
N LYS A 323 10.27 7.90 -11.93
CA LYS A 323 9.62 8.37 -10.70
C LYS A 323 9.07 9.78 -10.89
N SER A 324 9.90 10.67 -11.45
CA SER A 324 9.53 12.05 -11.78
C SER A 324 8.33 12.12 -12.74
N LEU A 325 8.35 11.42 -13.89
CA LEU A 325 7.25 11.43 -14.86
C LEU A 325 5.93 10.96 -14.24
N LEU A 326 5.93 9.78 -13.63
CA LEU A 326 4.72 9.18 -13.06
C LEU A 326 4.14 10.06 -11.93
N ARG A 327 5.00 10.68 -11.13
CA ARG A 327 4.64 11.67 -10.10
C ARG A 327 3.99 12.92 -10.70
N ILE A 328 4.59 13.53 -11.73
CA ILE A 328 4.01 14.70 -12.42
C ILE A 328 2.63 14.34 -12.99
N VAL A 329 2.50 13.18 -13.63
CA VAL A 329 1.25 12.72 -14.24
C VAL A 329 0.19 12.40 -13.19
N ARG A 330 0.53 11.78 -12.05
CA ARG A 330 -0.40 11.62 -10.90
C ARG A 330 -0.93 12.98 -10.43
N ILE A 331 -0.06 13.96 -10.26
CA ILE A 331 -0.43 15.32 -9.82
C ILE A 331 -1.30 16.01 -10.88
N PHE A 332 -0.93 15.93 -12.16
CA PHE A 332 -1.71 16.48 -13.28
C PHE A 332 -3.13 15.89 -13.31
N CYS A 333 -3.25 14.56 -13.26
CA CYS A 333 -4.55 13.88 -13.25
C CYS A 333 -5.36 14.28 -12.02
N HIS A 334 -4.76 14.38 -10.83
CA HIS A 334 -5.45 14.83 -9.62
C HIS A 334 -5.99 16.26 -9.78
N VAL A 335 -5.15 17.23 -10.18
CA VAL A 335 -5.57 18.63 -10.39
C VAL A 335 -6.64 18.73 -11.49
N PHE A 336 -6.56 17.92 -12.55
CA PHE A 336 -7.58 17.91 -13.62
C PHE A 336 -8.97 17.53 -13.09
N HIS A 337 -9.08 16.57 -12.18
CA HIS A 337 -10.38 16.19 -11.59
C HIS A 337 -11.00 17.29 -10.72
N LEU A 338 -10.21 18.22 -10.16
CA LEU A 338 -10.71 19.34 -9.36
C LEU A 338 -11.41 20.44 -10.20
N GLY A 339 -11.12 20.51 -11.50
CA GLY A 339 -11.71 21.51 -12.38
C GLY A 339 -13.19 21.27 -12.67
N PRO A 340 -13.97 22.31 -13.05
CA PRO A 340 -15.41 22.23 -13.25
C PRO A 340 -15.79 21.08 -14.19
N SER A 341 -16.65 20.20 -13.71
CA SER A 341 -17.09 18.98 -14.40
C SER A 341 -17.69 19.30 -15.77
N PRO A 342 -17.58 18.37 -16.75
CA PRO A 342 -18.24 18.55 -18.03
C PRO A 342 -19.76 18.71 -17.83
N PRO A 343 -20.45 19.52 -18.65
CA PRO A 343 -21.90 19.64 -18.56
C PRO A 343 -22.55 18.26 -18.75
N ASN A 344 -23.53 17.97 -17.92
CA ASN A 344 -24.17 16.67 -17.81
C ASN A 344 -25.09 16.41 -19.01
N SER A 345 -24.52 15.98 -20.14
CA SER A 345 -25.23 15.64 -21.37
C SER A 345 -24.56 14.45 -22.07
N GLY A 346 -25.11 13.25 -21.84
CA GLY A 346 -24.63 11.97 -22.37
C GLY A 346 -24.84 11.76 -23.88
N ASN A 347 -24.68 12.80 -24.69
CA ASN A 347 -24.81 12.80 -26.15
C ASN A 347 -23.66 13.51 -26.89
N ASP A 348 -22.64 14.03 -26.18
CA ASP A 348 -21.45 14.66 -26.78
C ASP A 348 -20.17 13.80 -26.61
N MET A 349 -20.32 12.48 -26.69
CA MET A 349 -19.22 11.53 -26.91
C MET A 349 -18.74 11.56 -28.37
N GLY A 350 -18.61 12.77 -28.94
CA GLY A 350 -18.12 12.99 -30.28
C GLY A 350 -16.61 12.79 -30.35
N TYR A 351 -16.17 11.64 -30.88
CA TYR A 351 -14.76 11.32 -31.18
C TYR A 351 -14.21 12.15 -32.37
N ASN A 352 -14.23 13.46 -32.22
CA ASN A 352 -13.51 14.45 -33.02
C ASN A 352 -12.97 15.50 -32.06
N GLY A 353 -11.78 16.04 -32.33
CA GLY A 353 -11.06 16.99 -31.45
C GLY A 353 -11.78 18.32 -31.24
N ASN A 354 -12.88 18.30 -30.48
CA ASN A 354 -13.68 19.47 -30.15
C ASN A 354 -12.89 20.35 -29.17
N LYS A 355 -12.66 21.59 -29.61
CA LYS A 355 -11.74 22.58 -29.02
C LYS A 355 -12.27 23.20 -27.72
N THR A 356 -12.69 22.37 -26.77
CA THR A 356 -13.03 22.84 -25.43
C THR A 356 -11.76 23.34 -24.73
N ALA A 357 -11.85 24.44 -23.98
CA ALA A 357 -10.69 24.99 -23.26
C ALA A 357 -10.13 24.02 -22.21
N ARG A 358 -10.93 23.04 -21.77
CA ARG A 358 -10.53 21.97 -20.85
C ARG A 358 -9.62 20.91 -21.50
N ASN A 359 -9.74 20.64 -22.80
CA ASN A 359 -8.92 19.64 -23.48
C ASN A 359 -7.59 20.20 -24.00
N GLN A 360 -7.46 21.52 -24.16
CA GLN A 360 -6.24 22.17 -24.63
C GLN A 360 -5.00 21.89 -23.76
N VAL A 361 -5.18 21.56 -22.47
CA VAL A 361 -4.09 21.22 -21.54
C VAL A 361 -3.38 19.90 -21.85
N PHE A 362 -3.99 19.01 -22.65
CA PHE A 362 -3.36 17.76 -23.08
C PHE A 362 -2.48 17.92 -24.33
N LYS A 363 -2.56 19.06 -25.04
CA LYS A 363 -1.84 19.29 -26.29
C LYS A 363 -0.31 19.12 -26.19
N PRO A 364 0.38 19.48 -25.09
CA PRO A 364 1.81 19.15 -24.95
C PRO A 364 2.05 17.64 -24.94
N LEU A 365 1.20 16.89 -24.23
CA LEU A 365 1.29 15.44 -24.07
C LEU A 365 1.01 14.68 -25.38
N GLU A 366 0.16 15.20 -26.27
CA GLU A 366 -0.06 14.64 -27.62
C GLU A 366 1.25 14.42 -28.38
N LEU A 367 2.23 15.34 -28.23
CA LEU A 367 3.55 15.20 -28.85
C LEU A 367 4.36 14.03 -28.26
N LEU A 368 4.23 13.76 -26.95
CA LEU A 368 4.85 12.61 -26.31
C LEU A 368 4.20 11.29 -26.78
N TRP A 369 2.87 11.27 -26.93
CA TRP A 369 2.14 10.08 -27.40
C TRP A 369 2.46 9.73 -28.86
N HIS A 370 2.62 10.73 -29.73
CA HIS A 370 3.11 10.50 -31.09
C HIS A 370 4.54 9.93 -31.10
N SER A 371 5.45 10.49 -30.29
CA SER A 371 6.81 9.93 -30.18
C SER A 371 6.82 8.49 -29.65
N LEU A 372 5.92 8.15 -28.72
CA LEU A 372 5.76 6.79 -28.21
C LEU A 372 5.28 5.82 -29.30
N ASP A 373 4.28 6.21 -30.10
CA ASP A 373 3.73 5.42 -31.20
C ASP A 373 4.82 5.12 -32.25
N GLU A 374 5.63 6.12 -32.63
CA GLU A 374 6.78 5.95 -33.54
C GLU A 374 7.80 4.92 -33.00
N TRP A 375 8.16 4.99 -31.71
CA TRP A 375 9.08 4.03 -31.08
C TRP A 375 8.55 2.60 -31.08
N LEU A 376 7.25 2.40 -30.82
CA LEU A 376 6.64 1.07 -30.82
C LEU A 376 6.53 0.49 -32.24
N VAL A 377 6.21 1.31 -33.25
CA VAL A 377 6.25 0.88 -34.66
C VAL A 377 7.65 0.41 -35.05
N LEU A 378 8.70 1.16 -34.71
CA LEU A 378 10.09 0.78 -35.02
C LEU A 378 10.46 -0.58 -34.40
N ILE A 379 10.12 -0.80 -33.12
CA ILE A 379 10.36 -2.09 -32.44
C ILE A 379 9.58 -3.22 -33.14
N SER A 380 8.32 -2.98 -33.51
CA SER A 380 7.50 -3.96 -34.24
C SER A 380 8.17 -4.37 -35.57
N THR A 381 8.66 -3.41 -36.35
CA THR A 381 9.34 -3.70 -37.63
C THR A 381 10.65 -4.50 -37.48
N GLU A 382 11.40 -4.31 -36.39
CA GLU A 382 12.62 -5.08 -36.10
C GLU A 382 12.28 -6.51 -35.61
N LEU A 383 11.20 -6.68 -34.82
CA LEU A 383 10.70 -7.99 -34.42
C LEU A 383 10.25 -8.83 -35.62
N ASP A 384 9.50 -8.23 -36.57
CA ASP A 384 9.08 -8.90 -37.79
C ASP A 384 10.25 -9.24 -38.71
N ARG A 385 11.29 -8.39 -38.76
CA ARG A 385 12.54 -8.67 -39.50
C ARG A 385 13.25 -9.91 -38.95
N ASN A 386 13.33 -10.05 -37.63
CA ASN A 386 13.93 -11.23 -36.98
C ASN A 386 13.09 -12.51 -37.16
N LYS A 387 11.75 -12.41 -37.16
CA LYS A 387 10.85 -13.55 -37.47
C LYS A 387 11.07 -14.10 -38.90
N GLN A 388 11.52 -13.26 -39.84
CA GLN A 388 11.72 -13.64 -41.25
C GLN A 388 13.10 -14.24 -41.58
N SER A 389 14.07 -14.23 -40.64
CA SER A 389 15.43 -14.73 -40.87
C SER A 389 15.84 -16.05 -40.15
N PRO A 390 15.06 -17.16 -40.11
CA PRO A 390 15.56 -18.43 -39.57
C PRO A 390 16.34 -19.31 -40.59
N SER A 391 16.31 -19.00 -41.89
CA SER A 391 16.58 -20.01 -42.93
C SER A 391 17.38 -19.56 -44.16
N SER A 392 18.42 -18.73 -44.00
CA SER A 392 19.39 -18.52 -45.09
C SER A 392 20.85 -18.47 -44.61
N THR A 393 21.64 -19.47 -45.03
CA THR A 393 23.10 -19.53 -44.87
C THR A 393 23.79 -18.56 -45.84
N SER A 394 23.94 -17.31 -45.43
CA SER A 394 24.81 -16.33 -46.09
C SER A 394 25.41 -15.38 -45.03
N PRO A 395 26.62 -14.82 -45.25
CA PRO A 395 27.31 -14.04 -44.22
C PRO A 395 26.60 -12.71 -43.92
N PRO A 396 26.76 -12.15 -42.70
CA PRO A 396 26.01 -10.98 -42.27
C PRO A 396 26.40 -9.75 -43.09
N CYS A 397 25.49 -9.27 -43.95
CA CYS A 397 25.59 -7.94 -44.54
C CYS A 397 25.47 -6.88 -43.44
N SER A 398 26.33 -5.86 -43.52
CA SER A 398 26.49 -4.82 -42.51
C SER A 398 25.35 -3.78 -42.51
N SER A 399 24.15 -4.19 -42.10
CA SER A 399 23.08 -3.28 -41.70
C SER A 399 23.04 -3.16 -40.17
N SER A 400 23.66 -2.11 -39.64
CA SER A 400 23.36 -1.66 -38.27
C SER A 400 21.84 -1.56 -38.12
N SER A 401 21.27 -2.14 -37.06
CA SER A 401 19.85 -1.95 -36.73
C SER A 401 19.50 -0.46 -36.81
N GLU A 402 18.36 -0.10 -37.39
CA GLU A 402 17.98 1.31 -37.53
C GLU A 402 17.89 1.98 -36.15
N ILE A 403 17.47 1.21 -35.13
CA ILE A 403 17.52 1.56 -33.72
C ILE A 403 18.98 1.88 -33.32
N ALA A 404 19.93 0.97 -33.51
CA ALA A 404 21.35 1.21 -33.20
C ALA A 404 21.92 2.44 -33.96
N SER A 405 21.48 2.69 -35.19
CA SER A 405 21.89 3.86 -35.99
C SER A 405 21.31 5.19 -35.48
N LEU A 406 20.08 5.18 -34.95
CA LEU A 406 19.45 6.32 -34.28
C LEU A 406 20.13 6.60 -32.94
N LEU A 407 20.49 5.56 -32.18
CA LEU A 407 21.23 5.65 -30.93
C LEU A 407 22.65 6.20 -31.13
N LEU A 408 23.34 5.78 -32.20
CA LEU A 408 24.64 6.34 -32.60
C LEU A 408 24.52 7.81 -33.05
N LYS A 409 23.53 8.16 -33.89
CA LYS A 409 23.28 9.55 -34.31
C LYS A 409 22.98 10.48 -33.14
N GLN A 410 22.22 10.03 -32.13
CA GLN A 410 21.98 10.84 -30.93
C GLN A 410 23.26 11.07 -30.12
N ARG A 411 24.20 10.11 -30.07
CA ARG A 411 25.52 10.29 -29.44
C ARG A 411 26.43 11.27 -30.17
N GLU A 412 26.35 11.38 -31.49
CA GLU A 412 27.21 12.29 -32.28
C GLU A 412 26.82 13.77 -32.16
N VAL A 413 25.54 14.08 -31.96
CA VAL A 413 25.06 15.47 -31.86
C VAL A 413 25.63 16.18 -30.61
N ASP A 414 25.71 15.49 -29.48
CA ASP A 414 26.12 16.07 -28.18
C ASP A 414 27.62 16.41 -28.09
N GLN A 415 28.48 15.83 -28.94
CA GLN A 415 29.92 16.15 -28.92
C GLN A 415 30.26 17.49 -29.60
N SER A 416 29.31 18.14 -30.26
CA SER A 416 29.52 19.42 -30.97
C SER A 416 29.37 20.68 -30.10
N GLY A 417 29.09 20.51 -28.80
CA GLY A 417 28.51 21.55 -27.92
C GLY A 417 29.38 22.21 -26.84
N SER A 418 30.72 22.17 -26.89
CA SER A 418 31.57 23.07 -26.06
C SER A 418 33.04 23.11 -26.51
N ALA A 419 33.55 24.29 -26.87
CA ALA A 419 34.95 24.46 -27.27
C ALA A 419 35.79 25.12 -26.16
N GLY A 420 36.67 24.34 -25.51
CA GLY A 420 37.65 24.80 -24.53
C GLY A 420 38.99 24.07 -24.63
N LYS A 421 40.08 24.82 -24.81
CA LYS A 421 41.50 24.36 -24.90
C LYS A 421 42.13 24.34 -23.50
N LEU A 422 43.15 23.54 -23.12
CA LEU A 422 44.15 22.60 -23.71
C LEU A 422 44.71 21.77 -22.49
N PRO A 423 45.61 20.76 -22.59
CA PRO A 423 46.20 20.04 -23.72
C PRO A 423 46.21 18.48 -23.60
N LEU A 424 46.76 17.81 -24.62
CA LEU A 424 46.98 16.35 -24.74
C LEU A 424 48.00 15.77 -23.75
N LEU A 425 47.79 14.51 -23.32
CA LEU A 425 48.77 13.40 -23.38
C LEU A 425 48.19 12.08 -22.82
N LEU A 426 47.92 11.10 -23.70
CA LEU A 426 48.05 9.63 -23.55
C LEU A 426 47.40 8.92 -24.77
N ASP A 427 47.90 7.74 -25.13
CA ASP A 427 47.75 7.16 -26.48
C ASP A 427 46.33 6.65 -26.88
N PRO A 428 45.87 6.91 -28.12
CA PRO A 428 44.53 6.54 -28.59
C PRO A 428 44.47 5.15 -29.25
N GLN A 429 45.07 4.11 -28.64
CA GLN A 429 45.17 2.77 -29.28
C GLN A 429 44.82 1.55 -28.40
N ILE A 430 44.30 1.73 -27.17
CA ILE A 430 44.03 0.61 -26.23
C ILE A 430 42.57 0.60 -25.69
N VAL A 431 41.63 1.31 -26.33
CA VAL A 431 40.20 1.35 -25.91
C VAL A 431 39.21 1.12 -27.07
N MET A 432 39.64 0.49 -28.17
CA MET A 432 38.84 0.31 -29.39
C MET A 432 38.57 -1.16 -29.75
N GLU A 433 38.43 -2.07 -28.78
CA GLU A 433 38.24 -3.50 -29.11
C GLU A 433 37.35 -4.35 -28.17
N THR A 434 36.48 -3.75 -27.33
CA THR A 434 35.67 -4.53 -26.36
C THR A 434 34.18 -4.16 -26.20
N GLU A 435 33.63 -3.20 -26.94
CA GLU A 435 32.18 -2.85 -26.88
C GLU A 435 31.53 -2.81 -28.28
N ALA A 436 31.75 -3.85 -29.08
CA ALA A 436 31.26 -3.95 -30.46
C ALA A 436 30.37 -5.19 -30.74
N TYR A 437 29.77 -5.78 -29.70
CA TYR A 437 28.70 -6.78 -29.80
C TYR A 437 27.77 -6.67 -28.59
N ALA A 438 26.73 -5.85 -28.69
CA ALA A 438 25.56 -5.93 -27.82
C ALA A 438 24.44 -6.57 -28.65
N ASP A 439 23.88 -7.67 -28.17
CA ASP A 439 22.79 -8.36 -28.88
C ASP A 439 21.55 -7.47 -28.97
N VAL A 440 20.83 -7.58 -30.09
CA VAL A 440 19.59 -6.81 -30.34
C VAL A 440 18.54 -7.09 -29.25
N GLU A 441 18.63 -8.23 -28.57
CA GLU A 441 17.76 -8.59 -27.46
C GLU A 441 17.96 -7.72 -26.21
N ASP A 442 19.19 -7.31 -25.93
CA ASP A 442 19.53 -6.48 -24.76
C ASP A 442 18.97 -5.06 -24.93
N VAL A 443 19.04 -4.51 -26.14
CA VAL A 443 18.47 -3.18 -26.48
C VAL A 443 16.95 -3.13 -26.27
N ILE A 444 16.23 -4.20 -26.61
CA ILE A 444 14.78 -4.31 -26.35
C ILE A 444 14.51 -4.37 -24.85
N SER A 445 15.31 -5.12 -24.08
CA SER A 445 15.18 -5.20 -22.61
C SER A 445 15.41 -3.84 -21.93
N MET A 446 16.47 -3.12 -22.34
CA MET A 446 16.79 -1.78 -21.84
C MET A 446 15.75 -0.72 -22.21
N THR A 447 15.08 -0.85 -23.36
CA THR A 447 14.06 0.13 -23.82
C THR A 447 12.66 -0.19 -23.31
N ALA A 448 12.30 -1.45 -23.12
CA ALA A 448 10.99 -1.88 -22.63
C ALA A 448 10.61 -1.17 -21.33
N ASN A 449 11.49 -1.17 -20.32
CA ASN A 449 11.24 -0.52 -19.02
C ASN A 449 10.97 1.00 -19.16
N ARG A 450 11.72 1.69 -20.03
CA ARG A 450 11.53 3.14 -20.31
C ARG A 450 10.20 3.41 -21.00
N LEU A 451 9.88 2.61 -22.03
CA LEU A 451 8.64 2.74 -22.79
C LEU A 451 7.42 2.39 -21.94
N SER A 452 7.50 1.36 -21.09
CA SER A 452 6.43 0.96 -20.16
C SER A 452 6.04 2.07 -19.19
N ALA A 453 6.99 2.85 -18.66
CA ALA A 453 6.69 4.02 -17.85
C ALA A 453 5.94 5.13 -18.62
N VAL A 454 6.27 5.34 -19.90
CA VAL A 454 5.57 6.32 -20.76
C VAL A 454 4.18 5.80 -21.16
N ILE A 455 4.01 4.49 -21.39
CA ILE A 455 2.70 3.84 -21.63
C ILE A 455 1.81 3.91 -20.37
N GLN A 456 2.38 3.75 -19.17
CA GLN A 456 1.65 3.92 -17.91
C GLN A 456 1.19 5.38 -17.72
N ALA A 457 2.08 6.35 -17.98
CA ALA A 457 1.72 7.77 -18.00
C ALA A 457 0.60 8.06 -19.02
N PHE A 458 0.66 7.44 -20.20
CA PHE A 458 -0.37 7.54 -21.24
C PHE A 458 -1.71 6.99 -20.77
N TYR A 459 -1.73 5.78 -20.19
CA TYR A 459 -2.90 5.17 -19.58
C TYR A 459 -3.57 6.10 -18.57
N MET A 460 -2.80 6.65 -17.63
CA MET A 460 -3.29 7.54 -16.59
C MET A 460 -3.94 8.82 -17.15
N CYS A 461 -3.36 9.40 -18.20
CA CYS A 461 -3.92 10.57 -18.89
C CYS A 461 -5.20 10.26 -19.67
N CYS A 462 -5.34 9.04 -20.21
CA CYS A 462 -6.57 8.58 -20.85
C CYS A 462 -7.66 8.29 -19.81
N SER A 463 -7.33 7.59 -18.72
CA SER A 463 -8.29 7.22 -17.67
C SER A 463 -8.81 8.42 -16.86
N CYS A 464 -8.03 9.50 -16.71
CA CYS A 464 -8.51 10.73 -16.06
C CYS A 464 -9.53 11.55 -16.89
N GLN A 465 -9.78 11.13 -18.15
CA GLN A 465 -10.84 11.68 -19.01
C GLN A 465 -12.11 10.81 -19.00
N MET A 466 -12.07 9.61 -18.39
CA MET A 466 -13.15 8.63 -18.37
C MET A 466 -13.85 8.56 -17.00
N PRO A 467 -15.09 8.04 -16.93
CA PRO A 467 -15.70 7.67 -15.66
C PRO A 467 -14.89 6.60 -14.91
N GLN A 468 -14.97 6.58 -13.58
CA GLN A 468 -14.28 5.58 -12.76
C GLN A 468 -14.63 4.14 -13.19
N GLY A 469 -13.59 3.31 -13.37
CA GLY A 469 -13.73 1.92 -13.82
C GLY A 469 -13.89 1.71 -15.33
N MET A 470 -13.83 2.77 -16.15
CA MET A 470 -13.86 2.65 -17.62
C MET A 470 -12.49 2.95 -18.25
N THR A 471 -11.92 1.97 -18.93
CA THR A 471 -10.75 2.15 -19.81
C THR A 471 -11.15 2.97 -21.05
N SER A 472 -10.30 3.91 -21.48
CA SER A 472 -10.56 4.69 -22.70
C SER A 472 -10.51 3.81 -23.96
N PRO A 473 -11.54 3.82 -24.84
CA PRO A 473 -11.52 3.11 -26.11
C PRO A 473 -10.32 3.44 -27.00
N TRP A 474 -9.83 4.69 -26.95
CA TRP A 474 -8.64 5.09 -27.70
C TRP A 474 -7.36 4.44 -27.17
N PHE A 475 -7.27 4.22 -25.85
CA PHE A 475 -6.17 3.47 -25.25
C PHE A 475 -6.28 1.96 -25.56
N ILE A 476 -7.50 1.40 -25.60
CA ILE A 476 -7.73 0.02 -26.06
C ILE A 476 -7.29 -0.15 -27.53
N GLU A 477 -7.60 0.82 -28.41
CA GLU A 477 -7.15 0.81 -29.80
C GLU A 477 -5.61 0.85 -29.90
N PHE A 478 -4.96 1.69 -29.10
CA PHE A 478 -3.49 1.76 -29.00
C PHE A 478 -2.87 0.43 -28.54
N VAL A 479 -3.40 -0.20 -27.50
CA VAL A 479 -2.94 -1.52 -27.03
C VAL A 479 -3.17 -2.59 -28.09
N CYS A 480 -4.33 -2.59 -28.76
CA CYS A 480 -4.61 -3.51 -29.87
C CYS A 480 -3.68 -3.32 -31.07
N ARG A 481 -3.23 -2.09 -31.35
CA ARG A 481 -2.30 -1.78 -32.46
C ARG A 481 -0.89 -2.30 -32.19
N HIS A 482 -0.45 -2.26 -30.92
CA HIS A 482 0.91 -2.62 -30.50
C HIS A 482 0.99 -3.95 -29.74
N ASP A 483 -0.05 -4.79 -29.88
CA ASP A 483 -0.25 -6.05 -29.14
C ASP A 483 0.99 -6.96 -29.14
N GLU A 484 1.60 -7.21 -30.30
CA GLU A 484 2.81 -8.04 -30.42
C GLU A 484 4.02 -7.48 -29.65
N VAL A 485 4.21 -6.16 -29.66
CA VAL A 485 5.32 -5.49 -28.95
C VAL A 485 5.09 -5.55 -27.44
N LEU A 486 3.85 -5.31 -26.99
CA LEU A 486 3.48 -5.37 -25.59
C LEU A 486 3.58 -6.80 -25.03
N LYS A 487 3.14 -7.80 -25.79
CA LYS A 487 3.37 -9.22 -25.48
C LYS A 487 4.86 -9.53 -25.36
N CYS A 488 5.68 -9.04 -26.30
CA CYS A 488 7.14 -9.21 -26.25
C CYS A 488 7.75 -8.61 -24.96
N PHE A 489 7.37 -7.39 -24.58
CA PHE A 489 7.84 -6.74 -23.35
C PHE A 489 7.47 -7.54 -22.11
N VAL A 490 6.20 -7.98 -22.02
CA VAL A 490 5.68 -8.70 -20.86
C VAL A 490 6.32 -10.10 -20.73
N THR A 491 6.46 -10.85 -21.83
CA THR A 491 7.12 -12.16 -21.82
C THR A 491 8.61 -12.05 -21.45
N ARG A 492 9.30 -10.98 -21.87
CA ARG A 492 10.72 -10.76 -21.56
C ARG A 492 10.97 -10.22 -20.15
N ASN A 493 10.05 -9.42 -19.61
CA ASN A 493 10.12 -8.93 -18.24
C ASN A 493 8.76 -9.09 -17.52
N PRO A 494 8.53 -10.26 -16.89
CA PRO A 494 7.46 -10.54 -15.94
C PRO A 494 6.92 -9.36 -15.12
N LYS A 495 7.84 -8.58 -14.53
CA LYS A 495 7.50 -7.56 -13.54
C LYS A 495 6.89 -6.30 -14.16
N ILE A 496 6.87 -6.16 -15.48
CA ILE A 496 6.23 -5.02 -16.17
C ILE A 496 4.72 -5.00 -15.94
N ILE A 497 4.05 -6.16 -15.84
CA ILE A 497 2.60 -6.23 -15.53
C ILE A 497 2.33 -5.54 -14.19
N PHE A 498 3.11 -5.91 -13.16
CA PHE A 498 2.90 -5.50 -11.77
C PHE A 498 3.56 -4.15 -11.42
N ASN A 499 4.29 -3.52 -12.34
CA ASN A 499 4.89 -2.19 -12.13
C ASN A 499 4.27 -1.09 -13.00
N HIS A 500 3.87 -1.43 -14.24
CA HIS A 500 3.50 -0.47 -15.27
C HIS A 500 2.20 -0.80 -15.99
N PHE A 501 1.95 -2.09 -16.28
CA PHE A 501 0.84 -2.53 -17.12
C PHE A 501 -0.37 -3.07 -16.31
N HIS A 502 -0.64 -2.49 -15.13
CA HIS A 502 -1.83 -2.78 -14.34
C HIS A 502 -3.15 -2.68 -15.12
N PHE A 503 -3.20 -1.81 -16.13
CA PHE A 503 -4.35 -1.67 -17.04
C PHE A 503 -4.73 -2.97 -17.78
N LEU A 504 -3.77 -3.91 -17.96
CA LEU A 504 -4.03 -5.23 -18.53
C LEU A 504 -4.84 -6.12 -17.57
N LEU A 505 -4.81 -5.84 -16.27
CA LEU A 505 -5.50 -6.59 -15.22
C LEU A 505 -6.80 -5.89 -14.79
N GLU A 506 -6.87 -4.57 -14.93
CA GLU A 506 -8.09 -3.78 -14.67
C GLU A 506 -9.16 -3.93 -15.77
N CYS A 507 -8.75 -4.11 -17.03
CA CYS A 507 -9.66 -4.16 -18.18
C CYS A 507 -9.92 -5.60 -18.65
N PRO A 508 -11.15 -6.15 -18.55
CA PRO A 508 -11.43 -7.55 -18.91
C PRO A 508 -11.11 -7.91 -20.37
N GLU A 509 -11.31 -6.98 -21.31
CA GLU A 509 -10.97 -7.19 -22.73
C GLU A 509 -9.46 -7.39 -22.92
N LEU A 510 -8.63 -6.54 -22.30
CA LEU A 510 -7.19 -6.67 -22.35
C LEU A 510 -6.70 -7.89 -21.56
N MET A 511 -7.27 -8.14 -20.38
CA MET A 511 -6.92 -9.29 -19.54
C MET A 511 -7.10 -10.61 -20.30
N SER A 512 -8.19 -10.74 -21.08
CA SER A 512 -8.43 -11.93 -21.90
C SER A 512 -7.35 -12.17 -22.96
N ARG A 513 -6.81 -11.11 -23.58
CA ARG A 513 -5.77 -11.19 -24.62
C ARG A 513 -4.39 -11.55 -24.06
N PHE A 514 -4.10 -11.13 -22.83
CA PHE A 514 -2.81 -11.35 -22.16
C PHE A 514 -2.85 -12.53 -21.17
N MET A 515 -4.00 -13.19 -20.95
CA MET A 515 -4.22 -14.21 -19.93
C MET A 515 -3.17 -15.33 -19.91
N HIS A 516 -2.79 -15.87 -21.07
CA HIS A 516 -1.73 -16.89 -21.17
C HIS A 516 -0.39 -16.39 -20.58
N ILE A 517 -0.02 -15.15 -20.89
CA ILE A 517 1.24 -14.57 -20.42
C ILE A 517 1.13 -14.19 -18.93
N ILE A 518 -0.05 -13.75 -18.48
CA ILE A 518 -0.33 -13.47 -17.05
C ILE A 518 -0.22 -14.75 -16.20
N LYS A 519 -0.81 -15.87 -16.64
CA LYS A 519 -0.72 -17.15 -15.93
C LYS A 519 0.69 -17.77 -15.97
N GLY A 520 1.47 -17.48 -17.00
CA GLY A 520 2.90 -17.83 -17.04
C GLY A 520 3.81 -17.05 -16.08
N GLN A 521 3.28 -16.11 -15.28
CA GLN A 521 4.06 -15.37 -14.28
C GLN A 521 4.19 -16.14 -12.96
N PRO A 522 5.28 -15.94 -12.18
CA PRO A 522 5.43 -16.58 -10.87
C PRO A 522 4.19 -16.41 -9.97
N PHE A 523 3.75 -17.51 -9.35
CA PHE A 523 2.56 -17.53 -8.49
C PHE A 523 2.64 -16.48 -7.39
N LYS A 524 3.80 -16.39 -6.72
CA LYS A 524 4.05 -15.41 -5.65
C LYS A 524 3.84 -13.95 -6.09
N ASP A 525 4.38 -13.54 -7.24
CA ASP A 525 4.27 -12.16 -7.73
C ASP A 525 2.79 -11.81 -8.02
N ARG A 526 2.01 -12.78 -8.55
CA ARG A 526 0.55 -12.65 -8.73
C ARG A 526 -0.21 -12.57 -7.41
N CYS A 527 0.19 -13.34 -6.39
CA CYS A 527 -0.42 -13.26 -5.06
C CYS A 527 -0.18 -11.89 -4.39
N GLU A 528 1.04 -11.36 -4.46
CA GLU A 528 1.36 -10.05 -3.91
C GLU A 528 0.50 -8.96 -4.57
N TRP A 529 0.46 -8.94 -5.91
CA TRP A 529 -0.38 -8.00 -6.67
C TRP A 529 -1.89 -8.14 -6.38
N PHE A 530 -2.40 -9.36 -6.30
CA PHE A 530 -3.80 -9.65 -5.97
C PHE A 530 -4.20 -9.01 -4.65
N TYR A 531 -3.37 -9.14 -3.61
CA TYR A 531 -3.65 -8.55 -2.31
C TYR A 531 -3.48 -7.03 -2.29
N GLU A 532 -2.49 -6.47 -2.99
CA GLU A 532 -2.37 -5.01 -3.13
C GLU A 532 -3.65 -4.43 -3.73
N HIS A 533 -4.20 -5.03 -4.78
CA HIS A 533 -5.38 -4.50 -5.49
C HIS A 533 -6.69 -4.79 -4.75
N LEU A 534 -6.77 -5.90 -4.00
CA LEU A 534 -7.87 -6.21 -3.10
C LEU A 534 -7.96 -5.22 -1.91
N LEU A 535 -6.81 -4.67 -1.48
CA LEU A 535 -6.70 -3.74 -0.35
C LEU A 535 -6.57 -2.26 -0.76
N ALA A 536 -6.25 -1.94 -2.02
CA ALA A 536 -6.03 -0.59 -2.55
C ALA A 536 -7.19 0.42 -2.34
N SER A 537 -8.38 -0.08 -1.98
CA SER A 537 -9.54 0.75 -1.60
C SER A 537 -9.51 1.25 -0.16
N GLN A 538 -8.52 0.86 0.65
CA GLN A 538 -8.35 1.30 2.04
C GLN A 538 -7.16 2.28 2.14
N PRO A 539 -7.31 3.39 2.88
CA PRO A 539 -6.17 4.27 3.20
C PRO A 539 -5.23 3.55 4.17
N ASP A 540 -3.93 3.53 3.88
CA ASP A 540 -2.81 2.91 4.64
C ASP A 540 -3.19 2.43 6.05
N SER A 541 -3.72 1.22 6.15
CA SER A 541 -3.88 0.51 7.41
C SER A 541 -2.70 -0.44 7.60
N ASP A 542 -1.52 0.12 7.83
CA ASP A 542 -0.53 -0.54 8.68
C ASP A 542 -1.29 -1.09 9.91
N MET A 543 -1.11 -2.38 10.22
CA MET A 543 -1.92 -3.12 11.22
C MET A 543 -1.60 -2.72 12.68
N VAL A 544 -1.46 -1.43 12.95
CA VAL A 544 -1.23 -0.83 14.27
C VAL A 544 -2.56 -0.71 15.00
N HIS A 545 -2.89 -1.75 15.76
CA HIS A 545 -3.81 -1.74 16.92
C HIS A 545 -4.91 -0.67 16.92
N ARG A 546 -5.90 -0.78 16.02
CA ARG A 546 -7.17 -0.09 16.22
C ARG A 546 -7.82 -0.65 17.50
N PRO A 547 -8.24 0.19 18.48
CA PRO A 547 -8.99 -0.29 19.62
C PRO A 547 -10.34 -0.85 19.13
N VAL A 548 -10.56 -2.15 19.34
CA VAL A 548 -11.79 -2.84 18.93
C VAL A 548 -12.93 -2.35 19.83
N ASN A 549 -13.95 -1.72 19.24
CA ASN A 549 -15.16 -1.38 19.97
C ASN A 549 -15.93 -2.66 20.30
N GLU A 550 -16.57 -2.73 21.49
CA GLU A 550 -17.30 -3.93 21.91
C GLU A 550 -18.45 -4.32 20.95
N ASN A 551 -19.02 -3.33 20.24
CA ASN A 551 -20.09 -3.51 19.27
C ASN A 551 -19.64 -4.14 17.93
N ASP A 552 -18.34 -4.30 17.71
CA ASP A 552 -17.76 -4.88 16.49
C ASP A 552 -17.23 -6.32 16.72
N ILE A 553 -17.51 -6.91 17.89
CA ILE A 553 -17.12 -8.28 18.26
C ILE A 553 -18.22 -9.28 17.85
N LEU A 554 -17.84 -10.30 17.10
CA LEU A 554 -18.68 -11.48 16.86
C LEU A 554 -18.68 -12.37 18.11
N LEU A 555 -19.79 -12.36 18.84
CA LEU A 555 -20.05 -13.26 19.97
C LEU A 555 -20.60 -14.60 19.45
N ILE A 556 -19.89 -15.69 19.73
CA ILE A 556 -20.15 -17.00 19.10
C ILE A 556 -20.25 -18.10 20.15
N HIS A 557 -21.26 -18.97 20.04
CA HIS A 557 -21.45 -20.12 20.91
C HIS A 557 -20.73 -21.35 20.35
N ARG A 558 -19.82 -21.98 21.13
CA ARG A 558 -19.09 -23.19 20.68
C ARG A 558 -20.01 -24.36 20.36
N GLU A 559 -21.05 -24.59 21.18
CA GLU A 559 -22.04 -25.68 21.03
C GLU A 559 -22.86 -25.60 19.73
N SER A 560 -22.86 -24.46 19.05
CA SER A 560 -23.64 -24.22 17.82
C SER A 560 -22.87 -23.36 16.82
N ILE A 561 -21.53 -23.52 16.78
CA ILE A 561 -20.60 -22.59 16.14
C ILE A 561 -20.97 -22.25 14.68
N PHE A 562 -21.37 -23.23 13.88
CA PHE A 562 -21.74 -23.03 12.48
C PHE A 562 -22.97 -22.11 12.34
N ARG A 563 -24.07 -22.44 13.03
CA ARG A 563 -25.31 -21.63 13.03
C ARG A 563 -25.09 -20.26 13.67
N SER A 564 -24.43 -20.21 14.83
CA SER A 564 -24.11 -18.97 15.55
C SER A 564 -23.25 -18.03 14.69
N SER A 565 -22.32 -18.57 13.89
CA SER A 565 -21.48 -17.77 12.98
C SER A 565 -22.28 -17.28 11.78
N CYS A 566 -23.11 -18.14 11.17
CA CYS A 566 -24.01 -17.75 10.07
C CYS A 566 -24.94 -16.60 10.46
N ASP A 567 -25.53 -16.68 11.66
CA ASP A 567 -26.38 -15.65 12.24
C ASP A 567 -25.67 -14.32 12.51
N MET A 568 -24.41 -14.34 12.94
CA MET A 568 -23.65 -13.14 13.30
C MET A 568 -22.99 -12.47 12.09
N VAL A 569 -22.51 -13.26 11.13
CA VAL A 569 -21.96 -12.76 9.86
C VAL A 569 -23.07 -12.14 9.00
N SER A 570 -24.25 -12.77 8.92
CA SER A 570 -25.39 -12.22 8.15
C SER A 570 -25.99 -10.92 8.73
N LYS A 571 -25.84 -10.68 10.05
CA LYS A 571 -26.24 -9.43 10.72
C LYS A 571 -25.20 -8.30 10.58
N SER A 572 -23.99 -8.61 10.13
CA SER A 572 -22.88 -7.65 10.01
C SER A 572 -22.83 -7.03 8.60
N THR A 573 -22.34 -5.80 8.46
CA THR A 573 -22.16 -5.18 7.13
C THR A 573 -20.83 -5.60 6.51
N ASN A 574 -20.81 -5.68 5.17
CA ASN A 574 -19.62 -6.12 4.43
C ASN A 574 -18.42 -5.19 4.62
N GLU A 575 -18.62 -3.87 4.80
CA GLU A 575 -17.51 -2.95 5.06
C GLU A 575 -16.88 -3.17 6.44
N LYS A 576 -17.69 -3.51 7.45
CA LYS A 576 -17.16 -3.85 8.78
C LYS A 576 -16.30 -5.11 8.73
N LEU A 577 -16.81 -6.18 8.10
CA LEU A 577 -16.08 -7.43 7.95
C LEU A 577 -14.78 -7.25 7.14
N LYS A 578 -14.72 -6.30 6.21
CA LYS A 578 -13.48 -5.93 5.48
C LYS A 578 -12.51 -5.06 6.29
N GLN A 579 -12.96 -4.30 7.30
CA GLN A 579 -12.07 -3.50 8.16
C GLN A 579 -11.34 -4.34 9.22
N GLY A 580 -11.88 -5.50 9.59
CA GLY A 580 -11.24 -6.41 10.54
C GLY A 580 -12.24 -7.31 11.27
N ILE A 581 -11.78 -8.47 11.72
CA ILE A 581 -12.60 -9.46 12.43
C ILE A 581 -12.13 -9.55 13.88
N ALA A 582 -13.08 -9.51 14.82
CA ALA A 582 -12.86 -9.82 16.22
C ALA A 582 -13.89 -10.85 16.66
N VAL A 583 -13.43 -12.00 17.17
CA VAL A 583 -14.28 -13.08 17.68
C VAL A 583 -14.09 -13.21 19.19
N ARG A 584 -15.17 -13.48 19.92
CA ARG A 584 -15.16 -13.89 21.33
C ARG A 584 -16.13 -15.06 21.51
N PHE A 585 -15.65 -16.17 22.06
CA PHE A 585 -16.53 -17.29 22.42
C PHE A 585 -17.34 -16.97 23.69
N HIS A 586 -18.61 -17.37 23.70
CA HIS A 586 -19.52 -17.08 24.79
C HIS A 586 -19.07 -17.75 26.10
N GLY A 587 -18.72 -16.95 27.10
CA GLY A 587 -18.24 -17.41 28.41
C GLY A 587 -16.71 -17.48 28.55
N GLU A 588 -15.96 -17.08 27.52
CA GLU A 588 -14.49 -17.06 27.52
C GLU A 588 -13.94 -15.63 27.54
N GLU A 589 -12.89 -15.39 28.32
CA GLU A 589 -12.16 -14.11 28.38
C GLU A 589 -11.12 -13.94 27.25
N GLY A 590 -10.88 -15.00 26.46
CA GLY A 590 -9.92 -15.03 25.37
C GLY A 590 -10.33 -14.14 24.19
N MET A 591 -9.42 -13.27 23.74
CA MET A 591 -9.63 -12.36 22.61
C MET A 591 -8.33 -12.14 21.82
N GLY A 592 -8.44 -11.98 20.50
CA GLY A 592 -7.33 -11.60 19.62
C GLY A 592 -7.16 -12.51 18.41
N GLN A 593 -6.07 -12.30 17.65
CA GLN A 593 -5.81 -12.99 16.37
C GLN A 593 -5.55 -14.50 16.49
N GLY A 594 -5.36 -15.04 17.70
CA GLY A 594 -5.38 -16.48 17.93
C GLY A 594 -6.80 -17.06 17.85
N VAL A 595 -7.78 -16.38 18.46
CA VAL A 595 -9.20 -16.80 18.49
C VAL A 595 -9.84 -16.67 17.11
N VAL A 596 -9.44 -15.67 16.32
CA VAL A 596 -9.91 -15.51 14.93
C VAL A 596 -9.41 -16.66 14.04
N ARG A 597 -8.15 -17.09 14.18
CA ARG A 597 -7.62 -18.28 13.50
C ARG A 597 -8.35 -19.55 13.93
N GLU A 598 -8.45 -19.78 15.23
CA GLU A 598 -9.20 -20.91 15.79
C GLU A 598 -10.65 -20.96 15.26
N TRP A 599 -11.32 -19.81 15.15
CA TRP A 599 -12.66 -19.72 14.60
C TRP A 599 -12.73 -20.14 13.11
N PHE A 600 -11.80 -19.67 12.27
CA PHE A 600 -11.71 -20.12 10.87
C PHE A 600 -11.36 -21.62 10.77
N ASP A 601 -10.47 -22.13 11.63
CA ASP A 601 -10.09 -23.55 11.65
C ASP A 601 -11.29 -24.45 12.04
N ILE A 602 -12.06 -24.09 13.08
CA ILE A 602 -13.25 -24.86 13.48
C ILE A 602 -14.33 -24.75 12.40
N LEU A 603 -14.61 -23.54 11.87
CA LEU A 603 -15.58 -23.38 10.79
C LEU A 603 -15.19 -24.16 9.53
N SER A 604 -13.89 -24.28 9.24
CA SER A 604 -13.41 -25.08 8.10
C SER A 604 -13.84 -26.55 8.21
N ASN A 605 -13.75 -27.12 9.41
CA ASN A 605 -14.21 -28.48 9.68
C ASN A 605 -15.75 -28.60 9.70
N GLU A 606 -16.46 -27.58 10.20
CA GLU A 606 -17.93 -27.59 10.23
C GLU A 606 -18.56 -27.42 8.84
N ILE A 607 -17.93 -26.69 7.91
CA ILE A 607 -18.42 -26.55 6.53
C ILE A 607 -18.52 -27.93 5.83
N ILE A 608 -17.55 -28.81 6.10
CA ILE A 608 -17.47 -30.18 5.54
C ILE A 608 -18.09 -31.25 6.45
N ASN A 609 -18.75 -30.86 7.54
CA ASN A 609 -19.36 -31.80 8.48
C ASN A 609 -20.52 -32.57 7.79
N PRO A 610 -20.47 -33.92 7.73
CA PRO A 610 -21.52 -34.73 7.10
C PRO A 610 -22.93 -34.48 7.66
N ASP A 611 -23.06 -34.07 8.93
CA ASP A 611 -24.35 -33.83 9.58
C ASP A 611 -25.15 -32.67 8.95
N TYR A 612 -24.49 -31.72 8.26
CA TYR A 612 -25.16 -30.65 7.53
C TYR A 612 -25.52 -31.02 6.08
N ALA A 613 -25.02 -32.15 5.59
CA ALA A 613 -25.19 -32.67 4.23
C ALA A 613 -24.80 -31.72 3.10
N LEU A 614 -23.96 -30.71 3.35
CA LEU A 614 -23.56 -29.70 2.36
C LEU A 614 -22.52 -30.23 1.38
N PHE A 615 -21.41 -30.75 1.89
CA PHE A 615 -20.35 -31.35 1.10
C PHE A 615 -20.29 -32.86 1.35
N THR A 616 -19.81 -33.60 0.36
CA THR A 616 -19.49 -35.02 0.48
C THR A 616 -18.01 -35.23 0.17
N GLN A 617 -17.40 -36.23 0.80
CA GLN A 617 -16.04 -36.65 0.52
C GLN A 617 -16.00 -37.33 -0.87
N SER A 618 -14.93 -37.08 -1.62
CA SER A 618 -14.65 -37.68 -2.94
C SER A 618 -14.08 -39.09 -2.84
N ALA A 619 -14.01 -39.77 -3.99
CA ALA A 619 -13.45 -41.12 -4.12
C ALA A 619 -11.93 -41.19 -3.94
N ASP A 620 -11.23 -40.07 -3.70
CA ASP A 620 -9.82 -40.02 -3.29
C ASP A 620 -9.62 -40.06 -1.75
N GLY A 621 -10.71 -39.93 -0.97
CA GLY A 621 -10.67 -39.92 0.48
C GLY A 621 -10.03 -38.67 1.11
N THR A 622 -9.67 -37.63 0.35
CA THR A 622 -8.98 -36.44 0.88
C THR A 622 -9.60 -35.11 0.50
N THR A 623 -10.31 -35.03 -0.63
CA THR A 623 -10.98 -33.81 -1.09
C THR A 623 -12.50 -33.85 -0.87
N PHE A 624 -13.17 -32.73 -1.13
CA PHE A 624 -14.60 -32.54 -0.89
C PHE A 624 -15.29 -31.87 -2.09
N GLN A 625 -16.54 -32.23 -2.33
CA GLN A 625 -17.38 -31.70 -3.40
C GLN A 625 -18.79 -31.38 -2.90
N PRO A 626 -19.53 -30.44 -3.52
CA PRO A 626 -20.91 -30.18 -3.15
C PRO A 626 -21.78 -31.43 -3.28
N ASN A 627 -22.59 -31.71 -2.25
CA ASN A 627 -23.52 -32.83 -2.26
C ASN A 627 -24.73 -32.50 -3.13
N SER A 628 -25.00 -33.32 -4.15
CA SER A 628 -26.20 -33.24 -4.99
C SER A 628 -27.48 -33.34 -4.14
N ASN A 629 -27.46 -34.19 -3.11
CA ASN A 629 -28.58 -34.44 -2.21
C ASN A 629 -28.61 -33.48 -1.00
N SER A 630 -27.91 -32.34 -1.07
CA SER A 630 -27.90 -31.33 0.00
C SER A 630 -29.28 -30.72 0.29
N SER A 631 -30.24 -30.82 -0.63
CA SER A 631 -31.64 -30.37 -0.45
C SER A 631 -32.40 -31.12 0.66
N VAL A 632 -31.86 -32.22 1.19
CA VAL A 632 -32.34 -32.85 2.44
C VAL A 632 -32.32 -31.84 3.61
N ASN A 633 -31.41 -30.86 3.56
CA ASN A 633 -31.38 -29.70 4.44
C ASN A 633 -32.10 -28.51 3.74
N PRO A 634 -33.28 -28.06 4.21
CA PRO A 634 -34.03 -26.98 3.55
C PRO A 634 -33.27 -25.65 3.41
N ASP A 635 -32.33 -25.38 4.31
CA ASP A 635 -31.50 -24.16 4.32
C ASP A 635 -30.17 -24.32 3.56
N HIS A 636 -29.97 -25.42 2.83
CA HIS A 636 -28.66 -25.73 2.20
C HIS A 636 -28.10 -24.58 1.35
N LEU A 637 -28.93 -23.89 0.54
CA LEU A 637 -28.46 -22.75 -0.28
C LEU A 637 -27.98 -21.56 0.58
N ASN A 638 -28.62 -21.29 1.71
CA ASN A 638 -28.18 -20.26 2.65
C ASN A 638 -26.82 -20.64 3.27
N TYR A 639 -26.65 -21.92 3.61
CA TYR A 639 -25.38 -22.42 4.14
C TYR A 639 -24.26 -22.51 3.10
N PHE A 640 -24.54 -22.82 1.83
CA PHE A 640 -23.56 -22.72 0.74
C PHE A 640 -23.10 -21.27 0.54
N ARG A 641 -24.04 -20.32 0.58
CA ARG A 641 -23.70 -18.89 0.53
C ARG A 641 -22.87 -18.46 1.72
N PHE A 642 -23.20 -18.92 2.93
CA PHE A 642 -22.40 -18.66 4.13
C PHE A 642 -20.99 -19.28 4.03
N ALA A 643 -20.86 -20.53 3.57
CA ALA A 643 -19.56 -21.15 3.33
C ALA A 643 -18.72 -20.33 2.34
N GLY A 644 -19.31 -19.93 1.21
CA GLY A 644 -18.66 -19.03 0.24
C GLY A 644 -18.23 -17.69 0.87
N GLN A 645 -19.06 -17.09 1.72
CA GLN A 645 -18.69 -15.88 2.48
C GLN A 645 -17.50 -16.13 3.41
N ILE A 646 -17.47 -17.23 4.17
CA ILE A 646 -16.37 -17.57 5.08
C ILE A 646 -15.07 -17.80 4.32
N LEU A 647 -15.09 -18.55 3.20
CA LEU A 647 -13.91 -18.77 2.38
C LEU A 647 -13.41 -17.49 1.70
N GLY A 648 -14.32 -16.66 1.16
CA GLY A 648 -13.95 -15.36 0.58
C GLY A 648 -13.42 -14.37 1.63
N LEU A 649 -13.93 -14.44 2.87
CA LEU A 649 -13.49 -13.61 3.99
C LEU A 649 -12.15 -14.09 4.57
N ALA A 650 -11.92 -15.40 4.68
CA ALA A 650 -10.64 -15.99 5.05
C ALA A 650 -9.55 -15.55 4.05
N LEU A 651 -9.83 -15.71 2.75
CA LEU A 651 -8.96 -15.25 1.67
C LEU A 651 -8.66 -13.74 1.80
N TYR A 652 -9.69 -12.90 1.99
CA TYR A 652 -9.52 -11.45 2.15
C TYR A 652 -8.57 -11.07 3.30
N HIS A 653 -8.64 -11.78 4.43
CA HIS A 653 -7.81 -11.53 5.62
C HIS A 653 -6.50 -12.35 5.67
N ARG A 654 -6.08 -12.96 4.55
CA ARG A 654 -4.91 -13.85 4.46
C ARG A 654 -4.93 -14.97 5.51
N GLN A 655 -6.11 -15.47 5.86
CA GLN A 655 -6.28 -16.63 6.73
C GLN A 655 -6.36 -17.89 5.88
N LEU A 656 -5.53 -18.88 6.21
CA LEU A 656 -5.55 -20.17 5.54
C LEU A 656 -6.73 -21.01 6.05
N VAL A 657 -7.33 -21.80 5.17
CA VAL A 657 -8.42 -22.72 5.50
C VAL A 657 -8.00 -24.17 5.27
N ASN A 658 -8.26 -25.03 6.27
CA ASN A 658 -7.92 -26.45 6.21
C ASN A 658 -9.02 -27.27 5.49
N ILE A 659 -9.42 -26.82 4.30
CA ILE A 659 -10.40 -27.48 3.43
C ILE A 659 -9.79 -27.66 2.04
N TYR A 660 -9.87 -28.88 1.52
CA TYR A 660 -9.37 -29.24 0.19
C TYR A 660 -10.56 -29.68 -0.66
N PHE A 661 -10.85 -28.97 -1.75
CA PHE A 661 -11.96 -29.31 -2.65
C PHE A 661 -11.47 -30.11 -3.86
N THR A 662 -12.40 -30.73 -4.59
CA THR A 662 -12.09 -31.35 -5.88
C THR A 662 -11.67 -30.30 -6.92
N ARG A 663 -10.83 -30.69 -7.88
CA ARG A 663 -10.39 -29.82 -9.00
C ARG A 663 -11.56 -29.21 -9.77
N SER A 664 -12.62 -30.00 -9.99
CA SER A 664 -13.87 -29.54 -10.60
C SER A 664 -14.51 -28.38 -9.84
N PHE A 665 -14.48 -28.39 -8.50
CA PHE A 665 -15.03 -27.29 -7.71
C PHE A 665 -14.18 -26.02 -7.77
N TYR A 666 -12.85 -26.14 -7.76
CA TYR A 666 -11.96 -24.98 -8.00
C TYR A 666 -12.16 -24.40 -9.41
N LYS A 667 -12.32 -25.24 -10.45
CA LYS A 667 -12.70 -24.81 -11.81
C LYS A 667 -14.02 -24.05 -11.83
N HIS A 668 -15.04 -24.53 -11.11
CA HIS A 668 -16.32 -23.82 -10.95
C HIS A 668 -16.17 -22.45 -10.28
N ILE A 669 -15.27 -22.30 -9.30
CA ILE A 669 -14.99 -21.00 -8.66
C ILE A 669 -14.35 -20.00 -9.65
N LEU A 670 -13.50 -20.50 -10.55
CA LEU A 670 -12.81 -19.69 -11.57
C LEU A 670 -13.65 -19.43 -12.83
N GLY A 671 -14.75 -20.17 -13.02
CA GLY A 671 -15.57 -20.16 -14.24
C GLY A 671 -14.94 -20.96 -15.40
N ILE A 672 -14.05 -21.91 -15.10
CA ILE A 672 -13.38 -22.78 -16.08
C ILE A 672 -14.28 -24.01 -16.35
N PRO A 673 -14.47 -24.44 -17.61
CA PRO A 673 -15.23 -25.64 -17.92
C PRO A 673 -14.54 -26.92 -17.41
N VAL A 674 -15.33 -27.82 -16.84
CA VAL A 674 -14.90 -29.15 -16.37
C VAL A 674 -14.71 -30.14 -17.54
N ASN A 675 -13.83 -31.12 -17.33
CA ASN A 675 -13.48 -32.15 -18.31
C ASN A 675 -13.75 -33.58 -17.77
N TYR A 676 -13.68 -34.59 -18.64
CA TYR A 676 -13.99 -35.98 -18.27
C TYR A 676 -13.00 -36.58 -17.24
N GLN A 677 -11.79 -36.03 -17.11
CA GLN A 677 -10.79 -36.49 -16.14
C GLN A 677 -11.16 -36.04 -14.72
N ASP A 678 -11.80 -34.86 -14.58
CA ASP A 678 -12.32 -34.36 -13.31
C ASP A 678 -13.37 -35.30 -12.68
N VAL A 679 -14.08 -36.09 -13.51
CA VAL A 679 -15.05 -37.11 -13.07
C VAL A 679 -14.37 -38.21 -12.25
N SER A 680 -13.08 -38.48 -12.47
CA SER A 680 -12.35 -39.52 -11.73
C SER A 680 -12.20 -39.23 -10.22
N SER A 681 -12.43 -37.98 -9.78
CA SER A 681 -12.51 -37.66 -8.34
C SER A 681 -13.81 -38.12 -7.70
N ILE A 682 -14.89 -38.26 -8.48
CA ILE A 682 -16.22 -38.67 -8.02
C ILE A 682 -16.44 -40.16 -8.26
N ASP A 683 -16.22 -40.60 -9.50
CA ASP A 683 -16.46 -41.96 -9.96
C ASP A 683 -15.29 -42.42 -10.88
N PRO A 684 -14.27 -43.07 -10.31
CA PRO A 684 -13.11 -43.58 -11.06
C PRO A 684 -13.45 -44.69 -12.06
N GLU A 685 -14.58 -45.40 -11.91
CA GLU A 685 -15.00 -46.44 -12.85
C GLU A 685 -15.72 -45.83 -14.05
N TYR A 686 -16.63 -44.89 -13.80
CA TYR A 686 -17.31 -44.15 -14.85
C TYR A 686 -16.34 -43.30 -15.68
N ALA A 687 -15.35 -42.66 -15.05
CA ALA A 687 -14.31 -41.92 -15.78
C ALA A 687 -13.49 -42.83 -16.73
N LYS A 688 -13.18 -44.07 -16.33
CA LYS A 688 -12.54 -45.06 -17.22
C LYS A 688 -13.44 -45.45 -18.38
N ASN A 689 -14.74 -45.60 -18.15
CA ASN A 689 -15.70 -45.92 -19.22
C ASN A 689 -15.82 -44.77 -20.23
N LEU A 690 -15.86 -43.52 -19.76
CA LEU A 690 -15.83 -42.32 -20.62
C LEU A 690 -14.53 -42.23 -21.43
N GLN A 691 -13.38 -42.47 -20.79
CA GLN A 691 -12.10 -42.53 -21.48
C GLN A 691 -12.07 -43.65 -22.53
N TRP A 692 -12.58 -44.84 -22.19
CA TRP A 692 -12.62 -45.97 -23.12
C TRP A 692 -13.48 -45.67 -24.35
N ILE A 693 -14.60 -44.95 -24.21
CA ILE A 693 -15.41 -44.46 -25.32
C ILE A 693 -14.60 -43.51 -26.22
N LEU A 694 -13.77 -42.62 -25.67
CA LEU A 694 -12.90 -41.74 -26.46
C LEU A 694 -11.80 -42.53 -27.19
N ASP A 695 -11.15 -43.47 -26.51
CA ASP A 695 -9.98 -44.20 -27.01
C ASP A 695 -10.32 -45.31 -28.04
N ASN A 696 -11.56 -45.84 -28.06
CA ASN A 696 -11.96 -46.98 -28.89
C ASN A 696 -12.99 -46.61 -29.98
N ASP A 697 -13.11 -47.41 -31.04
CA ASP A 697 -14.19 -47.27 -32.02
C ASP A 697 -15.49 -47.86 -31.47
N ILE A 698 -16.57 -47.07 -31.44
CA ILE A 698 -17.87 -47.49 -30.89
C ILE A 698 -18.81 -48.12 -31.93
N SER A 699 -18.43 -48.16 -33.21
CA SER A 699 -19.32 -48.49 -34.33
C SER A 699 -19.83 -49.95 -34.33
N ASP A 700 -19.01 -50.90 -33.91
CA ASP A 700 -19.31 -52.35 -33.97
C ASP A 700 -19.83 -52.96 -32.66
N LEU A 701 -19.99 -52.15 -31.60
CA LEU A 701 -20.24 -52.65 -30.24
C LEU A 701 -21.72 -52.87 -29.88
N GLY A 702 -22.66 -52.46 -30.75
CA GLY A 702 -24.11 -52.64 -30.50
C GLY A 702 -24.65 -51.87 -29.29
N LEU A 703 -23.92 -50.83 -28.84
CA LEU A 703 -24.33 -49.96 -27.75
C LEU A 703 -25.40 -48.98 -28.24
N GLU A 704 -26.66 -49.20 -27.89
CA GLU A 704 -27.79 -48.29 -28.17
C GLU A 704 -27.75 -47.03 -27.27
N LEU A 705 -26.60 -46.36 -27.20
CA LEU A 705 -26.42 -45.13 -26.43
C LEU A 705 -27.09 -43.95 -27.14
N THR A 706 -27.94 -43.24 -26.41
CA THR A 706 -28.58 -41.99 -26.81
C THR A 706 -27.94 -40.78 -26.09
N PHE A 707 -28.23 -39.56 -26.54
CA PHE A 707 -27.89 -38.32 -25.82
C PHE A 707 -28.86 -38.06 -24.64
N SER A 708 -29.13 -39.09 -23.85
CA SER A 708 -29.87 -39.04 -22.60
C SER A 708 -29.17 -39.88 -21.52
N VAL A 709 -29.38 -39.52 -20.26
CA VAL A 709 -28.78 -40.22 -19.11
C VAL A 709 -29.83 -40.35 -18.01
N GLU A 710 -30.02 -41.58 -17.52
CA GLU A 710 -30.76 -41.80 -16.28
C GLU A 710 -29.94 -41.30 -15.08
N THR A 711 -30.52 -40.40 -14.29
CA THR A 711 -29.89 -39.87 -13.08
C THR A 711 -30.90 -39.68 -11.97
N ASP A 712 -30.42 -39.79 -10.73
CA ASP A 712 -31.19 -39.43 -9.55
C ASP A 712 -31.37 -37.90 -9.49
N VAL A 713 -32.63 -37.47 -9.46
CA VAL A 713 -33.09 -36.10 -9.26
C VAL A 713 -33.96 -36.08 -8.00
N PHE A 714 -33.37 -35.67 -6.88
CA PHE A 714 -34.02 -35.57 -5.57
C PHE A 714 -34.67 -36.87 -5.02
N GLY A 715 -34.06 -38.03 -5.31
CA GLY A 715 -34.52 -39.35 -4.87
C GLY A 715 -35.40 -40.08 -5.89
N ALA A 716 -35.54 -39.54 -7.10
CA ALA A 716 -36.28 -40.15 -8.20
C ALA A 716 -35.37 -40.31 -9.43
N MET A 717 -35.37 -41.49 -10.04
CA MET A 717 -34.65 -41.75 -11.29
C MET A 717 -35.41 -41.13 -12.47
N GLU A 718 -34.82 -40.14 -13.13
CA GLU A 718 -35.37 -39.48 -14.32
C GLU A 718 -34.40 -39.61 -15.50
N GLU A 719 -34.94 -39.79 -16.72
CA GLU A 719 -34.16 -39.75 -17.96
C GLU A 719 -33.96 -38.29 -18.40
N VAL A 720 -32.75 -37.77 -18.26
CA VAL A 720 -32.43 -36.37 -18.59
C VAL A 720 -31.78 -36.29 -19.98
N PRO A 721 -32.37 -35.56 -20.95
CA PRO A 721 -31.75 -35.32 -22.24
C PRO A 721 -30.58 -34.33 -22.12
N LEU A 722 -29.43 -34.71 -22.66
CA LEU A 722 -28.20 -33.89 -22.62
C LEU A 722 -28.32 -32.63 -23.48
N LYS A 723 -28.98 -32.76 -24.64
CA LYS A 723 -29.27 -31.72 -25.63
C LYS A 723 -30.71 -31.84 -26.17
N PRO A 724 -31.27 -30.81 -26.83
CA PRO A 724 -32.64 -30.86 -27.36
C PRO A 724 -32.88 -32.08 -28.27
N GLY A 725 -33.88 -32.89 -27.95
CA GLY A 725 -34.18 -34.15 -28.66
C GLY A 725 -33.23 -35.32 -28.37
N GLY A 726 -32.36 -35.21 -27.35
CA GLY A 726 -31.28 -36.16 -27.08
C GLY A 726 -31.68 -37.63 -26.93
N THR A 727 -32.88 -37.92 -26.42
CA THR A 727 -33.45 -39.27 -26.33
C THR A 727 -33.65 -39.98 -27.67
N SER A 728 -33.61 -39.23 -28.79
CA SER A 728 -33.73 -39.76 -30.16
C SER A 728 -32.43 -39.67 -30.97
N ILE A 729 -31.34 -39.18 -30.37
CA ILE A 729 -30.05 -38.99 -31.05
C ILE A 729 -29.08 -40.06 -30.56
N LEU A 730 -28.65 -40.94 -31.46
CA LEU A 730 -27.65 -41.98 -31.14
C LEU A 730 -26.23 -41.40 -31.05
N VAL A 731 -25.44 -41.99 -30.16
CA VAL A 731 -23.99 -41.71 -30.06
C VAL A 731 -23.27 -42.45 -31.18
N THR A 732 -22.45 -41.74 -31.94
CA THR A 732 -21.67 -42.23 -33.09
C THR A 732 -20.21 -41.83 -32.95
N GLN A 733 -19.32 -42.45 -33.73
CA GLN A 733 -17.89 -42.17 -33.67
C GLN A 733 -17.54 -40.67 -33.85
N ASP A 734 -18.31 -39.95 -34.66
CA ASP A 734 -18.14 -38.51 -34.91
C ASP A 734 -18.60 -37.62 -33.75
N ASN A 735 -19.60 -38.06 -32.97
CA ASN A 735 -20.24 -37.23 -31.93
C ASN A 735 -19.91 -37.68 -30.49
N LYS A 736 -19.17 -38.77 -30.31
CA LYS A 736 -18.83 -39.32 -28.98
C LYS A 736 -18.09 -38.34 -28.06
N ALA A 737 -17.27 -37.44 -28.61
CA ALA A 737 -16.59 -36.41 -27.83
C ALA A 737 -17.58 -35.36 -27.28
N GLU A 738 -18.59 -34.97 -28.07
CA GLU A 738 -19.69 -34.11 -27.63
C GLU A 738 -20.52 -34.79 -26.54
N TYR A 739 -20.82 -36.08 -26.70
CA TYR A 739 -21.52 -36.89 -25.70
C TYR A 739 -20.77 -36.90 -24.37
N VAL A 740 -19.48 -37.28 -24.37
CA VAL A 740 -18.66 -37.32 -23.15
C VAL A 740 -18.58 -35.96 -22.46
N GLN A 741 -18.46 -34.86 -23.21
CA GLN A 741 -18.45 -33.51 -22.62
C GLN A 741 -19.80 -33.14 -21.98
N LEU A 742 -20.93 -33.41 -22.65
CA LEU A 742 -22.26 -33.08 -22.11
C LEU A 742 -22.64 -33.96 -20.91
N VAL A 743 -22.26 -35.25 -20.92
CA VAL A 743 -22.41 -36.16 -19.77
C VAL A 743 -21.61 -35.65 -18.57
N THR A 744 -20.38 -35.21 -18.81
CA THR A 744 -19.51 -34.61 -17.79
C THR A 744 -20.16 -33.36 -17.20
N GLU A 745 -20.63 -32.43 -18.03
CA GLU A 745 -21.32 -31.20 -17.58
C GLU A 745 -22.60 -31.50 -16.78
N LEU A 746 -23.39 -32.50 -17.19
CA LEU A 746 -24.59 -32.92 -16.45
C LEU A 746 -24.23 -33.40 -15.03
N ARG A 747 -23.26 -34.32 -14.92
CA ARG A 747 -22.84 -34.95 -13.66
C ARG A 747 -22.12 -33.98 -12.72
N MET A 748 -21.19 -33.18 -13.26
CA MET A 748 -20.27 -32.35 -12.48
C MET A 748 -20.77 -30.93 -12.22
N THR A 749 -21.77 -30.46 -12.98
CA THR A 749 -22.21 -29.05 -12.96
C THR A 749 -23.72 -28.93 -12.77
N ARG A 750 -24.53 -29.47 -13.69
CA ARG A 750 -25.99 -29.20 -13.72
C ARG A 750 -26.70 -29.67 -12.45
N ALA A 751 -26.33 -30.84 -11.92
CA ALA A 751 -26.92 -31.41 -10.70
C ALA A 751 -26.66 -30.58 -9.41
N ILE A 752 -25.62 -29.73 -9.41
CA ILE A 752 -25.20 -28.91 -8.25
C ILE A 752 -25.17 -27.41 -8.56
N GLN A 753 -25.74 -26.98 -9.68
CA GLN A 753 -25.70 -25.58 -10.13
C GLN A 753 -26.29 -24.58 -9.11
N PRO A 754 -27.45 -24.84 -8.44
CA PRO A 754 -27.95 -23.95 -7.39
C PRO A 754 -26.96 -23.76 -6.22
N GLN A 755 -26.30 -24.84 -5.80
CA GLN A 755 -25.32 -24.88 -4.72
C GLN A 755 -24.07 -24.06 -5.09
N ILE A 756 -23.52 -24.28 -6.29
CA ILE A 756 -22.39 -23.50 -6.84
C ILE A 756 -22.74 -22.02 -6.91
N ASN A 757 -23.91 -21.67 -7.47
CA ASN A 757 -24.34 -20.27 -7.60
C ASN A 757 -24.48 -19.57 -6.25
N ALA A 758 -25.04 -20.25 -5.25
CA ALA A 758 -25.16 -19.72 -3.90
C ALA A 758 -23.78 -19.50 -3.25
N PHE A 759 -22.87 -20.47 -3.38
CA PHE A 759 -21.49 -20.37 -2.90
C PHE A 759 -20.74 -19.19 -3.55
N LEU A 760 -20.78 -19.09 -4.88
CA LEU A 760 -20.14 -18.00 -5.64
C LEU A 760 -20.68 -16.62 -5.25
N GLN A 761 -22.00 -16.49 -5.01
CA GLN A 761 -22.59 -15.25 -4.50
C GLN A 761 -22.01 -14.85 -3.13
N GLY A 762 -21.73 -15.83 -2.27
CA GLY A 762 -21.04 -15.60 -1.00
C GLY A 762 -19.59 -15.18 -1.19
N PHE A 763 -18.83 -15.94 -1.96
CA PHE A 763 -17.40 -15.73 -2.21
C PHE A 763 -17.12 -14.36 -2.86
N HIS A 764 -17.87 -14.01 -3.91
CA HIS A 764 -17.70 -12.75 -4.62
C HIS A 764 -18.23 -11.51 -3.88
N THR A 765 -18.82 -11.68 -2.68
CA THR A 765 -19.09 -10.54 -1.77
C THR A 765 -17.77 -9.92 -1.27
N PHE A 766 -16.73 -10.73 -1.10
CA PHE A 766 -15.41 -10.31 -0.63
C PHE A 766 -14.37 -10.24 -1.74
N ILE A 767 -14.38 -11.20 -2.68
CA ILE A 767 -13.33 -11.41 -3.68
C ILE A 767 -13.86 -11.20 -5.11
N PRO A 768 -13.50 -10.10 -5.81
CA PRO A 768 -13.96 -9.84 -7.18
C PRO A 768 -13.62 -10.98 -8.15
N ALA A 769 -14.59 -11.37 -8.98
CA ALA A 769 -14.43 -12.48 -9.94
C ALA A 769 -13.31 -12.24 -10.97
N SER A 770 -13.07 -10.99 -11.38
CA SER A 770 -11.96 -10.64 -12.27
C SER A 770 -10.59 -10.85 -11.64
N LEU A 771 -10.45 -10.62 -10.32
CA LEU A 771 -9.17 -10.77 -9.62
C LEU A 771 -8.82 -12.25 -9.37
N ILE A 772 -9.80 -13.12 -9.13
CA ILE A 772 -9.54 -14.54 -8.88
C ILE A 772 -9.16 -15.31 -10.16
N GLN A 773 -9.59 -14.83 -11.34
CA GLN A 773 -9.26 -15.43 -12.65
C GLN A 773 -7.76 -15.37 -13.02
N LEU A 774 -6.95 -14.61 -12.27
CA LEU A 774 -5.49 -14.59 -12.40
C LEU A 774 -4.83 -15.93 -12.05
N PHE A 775 -5.54 -16.81 -11.36
CA PHE A 775 -5.05 -18.11 -10.88
C PHE A 775 -5.71 -19.27 -11.64
N ASP A 776 -5.05 -20.43 -11.65
CA ASP A 776 -5.65 -21.71 -12.07
C ASP A 776 -6.20 -22.51 -10.87
N GLU A 777 -6.77 -23.70 -11.13
CA GLU A 777 -7.38 -24.56 -10.10
C GLU A 777 -6.40 -25.23 -9.13
N TYR A 778 -5.09 -25.17 -9.41
CA TYR A 778 -4.02 -25.64 -8.52
C TYR A 778 -3.59 -24.51 -7.61
N GLU A 779 -3.41 -23.33 -8.18
CA GLU A 779 -3.03 -22.10 -7.49
C GLU A 779 -4.13 -21.59 -6.56
N LEU A 780 -5.41 -21.75 -6.93
CA LEU A 780 -6.53 -21.38 -6.07
C LEU A 780 -6.61 -22.26 -4.79
N GLU A 781 -6.21 -23.53 -4.86
CA GLU A 781 -6.04 -24.38 -3.67
C GLU A 781 -4.93 -23.80 -2.77
N LEU A 782 -3.77 -23.46 -3.33
CA LEU A 782 -2.65 -22.90 -2.57
C LEU A 782 -2.93 -21.52 -1.99
N LEU A 783 -3.74 -20.72 -2.68
CA LEU A 783 -4.16 -19.39 -2.22
C LEU A 783 -5.11 -19.48 -1.00
N LEU A 784 -5.88 -20.57 -0.89
CA LEU A 784 -6.82 -20.81 0.21
C LEU A 784 -6.20 -21.63 1.37
N SER A 785 -5.50 -22.71 1.06
CA SER A 785 -4.96 -23.66 2.05
C SER A 785 -3.49 -23.38 2.42
N GLY A 786 -2.79 -22.58 1.63
CA GLY A 786 -1.38 -22.24 1.82
C GLY A 786 -0.44 -23.19 1.07
N MET A 787 0.83 -22.79 0.97
CA MET A 787 1.90 -23.61 0.41
C MET A 787 2.48 -24.52 1.51
N PRO A 788 2.37 -25.86 1.38
CA PRO A 788 2.89 -26.78 2.40
C PRO A 788 4.41 -26.95 2.28
N GLU A 789 5.06 -27.21 3.41
CA GLU A 789 6.47 -27.65 3.43
C GLU A 789 6.54 -29.16 3.14
N ILE A 790 7.20 -29.53 2.04
CA ILE A 790 7.35 -30.92 1.60
C ILE A 790 8.74 -31.45 1.97
N ASP A 791 8.77 -32.43 2.88
CA ASP A 791 9.98 -33.22 3.14
C ASP A 791 10.14 -34.28 2.04
N VAL A 792 11.00 -33.97 1.06
CA VAL A 792 11.33 -34.87 -0.07
C VAL A 792 12.06 -36.14 0.41
N GLU A 793 12.77 -36.11 1.54
CA GLU A 793 13.41 -37.31 2.08
C GLU A 793 12.37 -38.23 2.73
N ASP A 794 11.38 -37.69 3.41
CA ASP A 794 10.24 -38.47 3.90
C ASP A 794 9.41 -39.07 2.75
N TRP A 795 9.14 -38.28 1.70
CA TRP A 795 8.42 -38.78 0.52
C TRP A 795 9.17 -39.93 -0.16
N CYS A 796 10.48 -39.76 -0.41
CA CYS A 796 11.33 -40.77 -1.02
C CYS A 796 11.40 -42.06 -0.18
N ARG A 797 11.45 -41.96 1.16
CA ARG A 797 11.46 -43.13 2.07
C ARG A 797 10.14 -43.90 2.08
N ASN A 798 9.01 -43.22 1.84
CA ASN A 798 7.67 -43.80 1.86
C ASN A 798 7.13 -44.14 0.46
N THR A 799 8.00 -44.23 -0.56
CA THR A 799 7.63 -44.57 -1.94
C THR A 799 7.71 -46.06 -2.22
N GLU A 800 6.71 -46.60 -2.92
CA GLU A 800 6.69 -47.96 -3.45
C GLU A 800 6.96 -47.99 -4.96
N TYR A 801 7.60 -49.06 -5.45
CA TYR A 801 7.98 -49.20 -6.87
C TYR A 801 7.35 -50.46 -7.47
N THR A 802 6.82 -50.34 -8.68
CA THR A 802 6.08 -51.41 -9.36
C THR A 802 6.41 -51.51 -10.85
N SER A 803 5.90 -52.56 -11.51
CA SER A 803 5.97 -52.79 -12.96
C SER A 803 7.37 -52.88 -13.58
N GLY A 804 8.42 -53.10 -12.78
CA GLY A 804 9.80 -53.28 -13.24
C GLY A 804 10.80 -52.34 -12.58
N PHE A 805 10.35 -51.23 -11.99
CA PHE A 805 11.24 -50.34 -11.25
C PHE A 805 11.59 -50.86 -9.85
N GLY A 806 12.81 -50.52 -9.43
CA GLY A 806 13.30 -50.61 -8.07
C GLY A 806 14.14 -49.38 -7.70
N PRO A 807 14.50 -49.19 -6.43
CA PRO A 807 15.20 -47.99 -5.96
C PRO A 807 16.65 -47.84 -6.48
N GLN A 808 17.17 -48.84 -7.19
CA GLN A 808 18.51 -48.82 -7.80
C GLN A 808 18.48 -48.53 -9.31
N GLU A 809 17.29 -48.39 -9.91
CA GLU A 809 17.18 -48.11 -11.35
C GLU A 809 17.61 -46.66 -11.66
N PRO A 810 18.39 -46.40 -12.73
CA PRO A 810 18.87 -45.07 -13.07
C PRO A 810 17.75 -44.04 -13.21
N VAL A 811 16.64 -44.42 -13.84
CA VAL A 811 15.46 -43.56 -14.05
C VAL A 811 14.82 -43.14 -12.72
N VAL A 812 14.81 -44.03 -11.71
CA VAL A 812 14.30 -43.73 -10.37
C VAL A 812 15.25 -42.82 -9.59
N GLN A 813 16.56 -43.02 -9.73
CA GLN A 813 17.56 -42.14 -9.13
C GLN A 813 17.50 -40.74 -9.73
N TRP A 814 17.42 -40.64 -11.06
CA TRP A 814 17.22 -39.39 -11.79
C TRP A 814 15.92 -38.68 -11.42
N PHE A 815 14.82 -39.41 -11.23
CA PHE A 815 13.57 -38.84 -10.75
C PHE A 815 13.75 -38.13 -9.40
N TRP A 816 14.31 -38.80 -8.39
CA TRP A 816 14.53 -38.17 -7.08
C TRP A 816 15.63 -37.11 -7.07
N GLU A 817 16.63 -37.20 -7.95
CA GLU A 817 17.60 -36.13 -8.18
C GLU A 817 16.93 -34.87 -8.74
N VAL A 818 16.04 -35.02 -9.74
CA VAL A 818 15.23 -33.91 -10.25
C VAL A 818 14.34 -33.35 -9.16
N VAL A 819 13.56 -34.17 -8.43
CA VAL A 819 12.66 -33.71 -7.36
C VAL A 819 13.40 -32.96 -6.26
N LYS A 820 14.61 -33.38 -5.89
CA LYS A 820 15.46 -32.63 -4.93
C LYS A 820 16.01 -31.30 -5.48
N SER A 821 16.01 -31.12 -6.81
CA SER A 821 16.41 -29.88 -7.48
C SER A 821 15.25 -28.94 -7.81
N LEU A 822 14.00 -29.38 -7.61
CA LEU A 822 12.80 -28.57 -7.82
C LEU A 822 12.64 -27.52 -6.72
N THR A 823 12.01 -26.41 -7.08
CA THR A 823 11.50 -25.43 -6.11
C THR A 823 10.36 -26.02 -5.28
N GLN A 824 10.02 -25.37 -4.16
CA GLN A 824 8.87 -25.78 -3.34
C GLN A 824 7.55 -25.72 -4.12
N GLU A 825 7.38 -24.72 -4.99
CA GLU A 825 6.22 -24.60 -5.89
C GLU A 825 6.11 -25.81 -6.84
N GLU A 826 7.19 -26.18 -7.52
CA GLU A 826 7.23 -27.35 -8.41
C GLU A 826 7.05 -28.68 -7.68
N CYS A 827 7.57 -28.83 -6.45
CA CYS A 827 7.32 -29.99 -5.59
C CYS A 827 5.84 -30.12 -5.21
N VAL A 828 5.16 -29.01 -4.95
CA VAL A 828 3.73 -28.98 -4.63
C VAL A 828 2.88 -29.31 -5.87
N LEU A 829 3.24 -28.77 -7.04
CA LEU A 829 2.63 -29.15 -8.32
C LEU A 829 2.79 -30.65 -8.60
N LEU A 830 3.96 -31.24 -8.34
CA LEU A 830 4.17 -32.68 -8.46
C LEU A 830 3.31 -33.49 -7.49
N LEU A 831 3.12 -33.00 -6.26
CA LEU A 831 2.25 -33.64 -5.29
C LEU A 831 0.79 -33.61 -5.78
N GLN A 832 0.28 -32.43 -6.12
CA GLN A 832 -1.06 -32.25 -6.69
C GLN A 832 -1.29 -33.10 -7.96
N PHE A 833 -0.29 -33.20 -8.83
CA PHE A 833 -0.35 -34.00 -10.05
C PHE A 833 -0.54 -35.50 -9.77
N VAL A 834 0.05 -36.05 -8.70
CA VAL A 834 0.02 -37.50 -8.42
C VAL A 834 -1.02 -37.92 -7.39
N THR A 835 -1.42 -37.06 -6.45
CA THR A 835 -2.41 -37.37 -5.40
C THR A 835 -3.76 -36.67 -5.62
N GLY A 836 -3.80 -35.62 -6.44
CA GLY A 836 -4.97 -34.77 -6.63
C GLY A 836 -5.06 -33.57 -5.68
N SER A 837 -4.24 -33.49 -4.63
CA SER A 837 -4.25 -32.39 -3.64
C SER A 837 -2.83 -32.01 -3.17
N SER A 838 -2.64 -30.77 -2.73
CA SER A 838 -1.38 -30.32 -2.10
C SER A 838 -1.20 -30.86 -0.67
N ARG A 839 -2.22 -31.46 -0.07
CA ARG A 839 -2.24 -31.84 1.35
C ARG A 839 -1.15 -32.87 1.72
N VAL A 840 -0.25 -32.48 2.62
CA VAL A 840 0.65 -33.41 3.33
C VAL A 840 -0.07 -33.95 4.59
N PRO A 841 -0.14 -35.29 4.80
CA PRO A 841 -0.77 -35.86 6.00
C PRO A 841 -0.04 -35.52 7.31
N HIS A 842 -0.79 -35.40 8.41
CA HIS A 842 -0.18 -35.33 9.75
C HIS A 842 0.55 -36.65 10.05
N GLY A 843 1.88 -36.57 10.21
CA GLY A 843 2.76 -37.74 10.35
C GLY A 843 3.57 -38.08 9.09
N GLY A 844 3.45 -37.30 8.02
CA GLY A 844 4.26 -37.44 6.80
C GLY A 844 3.67 -38.40 5.76
N PHE A 845 4.45 -38.70 4.72
CA PHE A 845 4.03 -39.49 3.56
C PHE A 845 3.74 -40.96 3.88
N ALA A 846 4.15 -41.45 5.06
CA ALA A 846 3.73 -42.74 5.59
C ALA A 846 2.20 -42.86 5.78
N TYR A 847 1.50 -41.73 5.97
CA TYR A 847 0.06 -41.65 6.22
C TYR A 847 -0.73 -41.13 5.01
N LEU A 848 -0.18 -41.28 3.79
CA LEU A 848 -0.85 -40.87 2.58
C LEU A 848 -2.12 -41.70 2.36
N MET A 849 -3.22 -40.99 2.04
CA MET A 849 -4.53 -41.57 1.79
C MET A 849 -4.82 -41.58 0.29
N GLY A 850 -5.49 -42.63 -0.17
CA GLY A 850 -6.10 -42.73 -1.49
C GLY A 850 -7.51 -43.33 -1.36
N GLY A 851 -8.12 -43.66 -2.50
CA GLY A 851 -9.55 -43.99 -2.58
C GLY A 851 -10.02 -45.26 -1.88
N SER A 852 -9.10 -46.13 -1.44
CA SER A 852 -9.37 -47.33 -0.64
C SER A 852 -8.85 -47.25 0.79
N GLY A 853 -8.37 -46.07 1.24
CA GLY A 853 -7.77 -45.85 2.56
C GLY A 853 -6.28 -45.51 2.48
N LEU A 854 -5.48 -46.04 3.41
CA LEU A 854 -4.05 -45.80 3.48
C LEU A 854 -3.35 -46.36 2.22
N GLN A 855 -2.80 -45.48 1.37
CA GLN A 855 -2.16 -45.83 0.10
C GLN A 855 -0.93 -44.96 -0.13
N LYS A 856 0.26 -45.58 -0.09
CA LYS A 856 1.53 -44.89 -0.34
C LYS A 856 1.66 -44.45 -1.78
N PHE A 857 2.49 -43.42 -1.98
CA PHE A 857 2.91 -42.96 -3.29
C PHE A 857 3.65 -44.08 -4.03
N THR A 858 3.24 -44.35 -5.27
CA THR A 858 3.71 -45.49 -6.05
C THR A 858 4.28 -45.04 -7.40
N VAL A 859 5.48 -45.48 -7.76
CA VAL A 859 6.05 -45.24 -9.11
C VAL A 859 6.04 -46.54 -9.92
N ALA A 860 5.38 -46.50 -11.07
CA ALA A 860 5.24 -47.62 -12.00
C ALA A 860 6.00 -47.34 -13.31
N ALA A 861 6.78 -48.31 -13.79
CA ALA A 861 7.46 -48.23 -15.07
C ALA A 861 6.48 -48.27 -16.26
N VAL A 862 6.79 -47.50 -17.30
CA VAL A 862 6.12 -47.53 -18.60
C VAL A 862 7.17 -47.63 -19.71
N PRO A 863 6.98 -48.48 -20.74
CA PRO A 863 7.88 -48.52 -21.88
C PRO A 863 8.03 -47.14 -22.54
N TYR A 864 9.27 -46.72 -22.79
CA TYR A 864 9.54 -45.43 -23.41
C TYR A 864 9.02 -45.35 -24.86
N ILE A 865 8.26 -44.29 -25.14
CA ILE A 865 7.83 -43.89 -26.48
C ILE A 865 8.24 -42.42 -26.66
N ALA A 866 8.72 -42.05 -27.84
CA ALA A 866 9.13 -40.68 -28.13
C ALA A 866 7.97 -39.68 -27.88
N ASN A 867 8.28 -38.59 -27.18
CA ASN A 867 7.32 -37.56 -26.72
C ASN A 867 6.26 -37.99 -25.70
N LEU A 868 6.30 -39.21 -25.16
CA LEU A 868 5.40 -39.61 -24.08
C LEU A 868 5.74 -38.84 -22.79
N LEU A 869 4.74 -38.19 -22.20
CA LEU A 869 4.82 -37.52 -20.89
C LEU A 869 4.52 -38.52 -19.75
N PRO A 870 5.02 -38.31 -18.53
CA PRO A 870 4.54 -39.07 -17.37
C PRO A 870 3.04 -38.82 -17.15
N THR A 871 2.34 -39.80 -16.60
CA THR A 871 0.91 -39.72 -16.29
C THR A 871 0.64 -40.17 -14.87
N SER A 872 -0.45 -39.73 -14.26
CA SER A 872 -0.79 -40.08 -12.88
C SER A 872 -2.10 -40.86 -12.76
N SER A 873 -2.40 -41.35 -11.57
CA SER A 873 -3.68 -41.95 -11.19
C SER A 873 -3.94 -41.61 -9.72
N THR A 874 -4.57 -40.47 -9.50
CA THR A 874 -4.69 -39.79 -8.19
C THR A 874 -5.38 -40.63 -7.13
N CYS A 875 -6.44 -41.35 -7.49
CA CYS A 875 -7.19 -42.23 -6.58
C CYS A 875 -6.32 -43.33 -5.92
N ILE A 876 -5.14 -43.63 -6.46
CA ILE A 876 -4.20 -44.63 -5.93
C ILE A 876 -2.77 -44.08 -5.75
N ASN A 877 -2.61 -42.75 -5.74
CA ASN A 877 -1.33 -42.05 -5.53
C ASN A 877 -0.19 -42.56 -6.44
N MET A 878 -0.51 -42.90 -7.69
CA MET A 878 0.43 -43.60 -8.59
C MET A 878 0.92 -42.71 -9.74
N LEU A 879 2.24 -42.59 -9.86
CA LEU A 879 2.95 -42.00 -11.00
C LEU A 879 3.38 -43.10 -11.98
N LYS A 880 2.95 -42.98 -13.24
CA LYS A 880 3.39 -43.81 -14.36
C LYS A 880 4.51 -43.06 -15.08
N LEU A 881 5.75 -43.50 -14.86
CA LEU A 881 6.96 -42.83 -15.32
C LEU A 881 7.60 -43.63 -16.47
N PRO A 882 7.73 -43.05 -17.68
CA PRO A 882 8.43 -43.69 -18.79
C PRO A 882 9.92 -43.93 -18.50
N GLU A 883 10.48 -44.98 -19.09
CA GLU A 883 11.92 -45.32 -19.02
C GLU A 883 12.79 -44.34 -19.84
N TYR A 884 12.86 -43.08 -19.40
CA TYR A 884 13.56 -42.01 -20.14
C TYR A 884 15.06 -42.30 -20.34
N PRO A 885 15.64 -41.91 -21.49
CA PRO A 885 17.02 -42.25 -21.85
C PRO A 885 18.09 -41.39 -21.15
N SER A 886 17.75 -40.23 -20.60
CA SER A 886 18.67 -39.38 -19.83
C SER A 886 17.95 -38.54 -18.76
N LEU A 887 18.73 -38.05 -17.80
CA LEU A 887 18.32 -37.10 -16.76
C LEU A 887 17.72 -35.82 -17.36
N GLU A 888 18.29 -35.27 -18.44
CA GLU A 888 17.78 -34.03 -19.05
C GLU A 888 16.41 -34.24 -19.68
N VAL A 889 16.21 -35.36 -20.39
CA VAL A 889 14.92 -35.71 -20.98
C VAL A 889 13.88 -35.98 -19.90
N LEU A 890 14.25 -36.65 -18.81
CA LEU A 890 13.34 -36.84 -17.66
C LEU A 890 12.94 -35.49 -17.06
N LYS A 891 13.90 -34.59 -16.82
CA LYS A 891 13.63 -33.26 -16.24
C LYS A 891 12.71 -32.42 -17.14
N ASP A 892 13.03 -32.33 -18.43
CA ASP A 892 12.22 -31.64 -19.45
C ASP A 892 10.78 -32.17 -19.46
N ARG A 893 10.61 -33.49 -19.63
CA ARG A 893 9.27 -34.09 -19.76
C ARG A 893 8.47 -34.13 -18.46
N LEU A 894 9.13 -34.20 -17.31
CA LEU A 894 8.47 -34.02 -16.02
C LEU A 894 7.96 -32.59 -15.86
N LEU A 895 8.81 -31.58 -16.08
CA LEU A 895 8.40 -30.17 -15.98
C LEU A 895 7.28 -29.84 -16.97
N VAL A 896 7.38 -30.27 -18.23
CA VAL A 896 6.30 -30.12 -19.23
C VAL A 896 5.02 -30.79 -18.76
N ALA A 897 5.06 -31.99 -18.16
CA ALA A 897 3.85 -32.63 -17.65
C ALA A 897 3.21 -31.90 -16.46
N LEU A 898 4.01 -31.34 -15.55
CA LEU A 898 3.50 -30.53 -14.44
C LEU A 898 2.84 -29.24 -14.95
N HIS A 899 3.47 -28.55 -15.91
CA HIS A 899 2.95 -27.31 -16.48
C HIS A 899 1.78 -27.53 -17.44
N CYS A 900 1.76 -28.60 -18.24
CA CYS A 900 0.62 -28.94 -19.10
C CYS A 900 -0.55 -29.58 -18.33
N GLY A 901 -0.27 -30.24 -17.20
CA GLY A 901 -1.26 -30.80 -16.29
C GLY A 901 -2.20 -29.76 -15.67
N SER A 902 -1.76 -28.49 -15.59
CA SER A 902 -2.61 -27.37 -15.16
C SER A 902 -3.38 -26.67 -16.30
N TYR A 903 -3.02 -26.88 -17.58
CA TYR A 903 -3.75 -26.30 -18.72
C TYR A 903 -4.80 -27.25 -19.34
N GLY A 904 -4.65 -28.56 -19.14
CA GLY A 904 -5.48 -29.56 -19.80
C GLY A 904 -5.21 -29.66 -21.32
N TYR A 905 -5.56 -30.80 -21.93
CA TYR A 905 -5.33 -31.05 -23.37
C TYR A 905 -6.34 -30.32 -24.28
N THR A 906 -6.84 -29.15 -23.88
CA THR A 906 -7.90 -28.38 -24.58
C THR A 906 -7.46 -27.04 -25.15
N MET A 907 -6.18 -26.67 -25.00
CA MET A 907 -5.60 -25.44 -25.56
C MET A 907 -4.34 -25.76 -26.38
N ALA A 908 -4.56 -26.36 -27.54
CA ALA A 908 -3.59 -26.54 -28.63
C ALA A 908 -4.21 -26.04 -29.94
#